data_AF-A0AAV0DTE2-F1
#
_entry.id   AF-A0AAV0DTE2-F1
#
_cell.length_a   1.000
_cell.length_b   1.000
_cell.length_c   1.000
_cell.angle_alpha   90.00
_cell.angle_beta   90.00
_cell.angle_gamma   90.00
#
_symmetry.space_group_name_H-M   'P 1'
#
loop_
_entity.id
_entity.type
_entity.pdbx_description
1 polymer ?
#
loop_
_entity_poly.entity_id
_entity_poly.type
_entity_poly.pdbx_seq_one_letter_code
_entity_poly.pdbx_strand_id
1 'polypeptide(L)'
;MIISHATNLEQLKKTTTNLNFDSISVLAVLIEKAMERIQSVGHLQGSCATHWHHKLLDSTAVAVVREFPSFGAGSSRFVRAALGRMVGDGGSSFLSTDATIIIFEEVLRKLTIFMKNSTFAWVKDAYSLITAKVDESDAGFGSSIDVHDVAHFAFQVLDGGLLLLKLLTDEVWLISGLLSAIFVIDWECRMKTTLLDKFGEENKQNIGKGLSSCESVNSLRNKIDRQFLMSLGANTHKRLENILLHCVRSAVTKEDISDHEKITSTCCNWINELFQCPCQEESEEQKLIDGLFFQSDSWPHWVLPNLNIRERTGCSNQEISSFDVKSSEDHMFVSFIVKLLSKFGYQKFIGGVSLPSRAWVAGEVLCTWSWPGGSVLSSFLPSLVAYVKSETYSPEAGLLDSLVTILLDGALVHGGSCGPCLPTIWSVTLDEVDMIKEPFLRALVSLLLTLFEENIWKGEKAIFYFKLVLSKLYIGETINVNCLKMLPTIVDVLIKPLSIVFDKVDARILSDSSKCIEIQEVMMDWLKQILLFPPLNMWLTGEDMEDWFDLVMSCYPIRVEGDKRLSTERYASSEEKMLLVELFRKQRLSIDASSSMNKLPIVDILLSKLILVSIAYCWKDFGEEDWEFVIYHLRCWIEPAVVAMEEVAENVNDAITHASKSVDLQMTSMMLEHTVSSIDPSPFKLARNALVGFSLFWEVIEHPKNEDTEKSSSLIDKWEIVLDRILEGILRLFFSTAAAEALASSICSEASSIITSSRLHQSKFWDLVASSVVKSSSRAREKAVKSVEIWGLSKGPISSLFALLFSTKPLPSLQFAAYVVLSTEPISHFAFVTDNKGDSLDGDASNNQDGSLEPFSEEINVHLREEISYMLEKYPAEVIETDLLSSERINVFVAWSLLLSHLISLPSSSPSREKVVQYIQDSASATILDCLFQHIPLEFCAPSAVKKKDQELPASVLEAARAATRAINCSSAVFALESLWPTGPEKVASLAGAIFGLILQTLPAYVRRWFNGIRDRSTSSAVEFFTKSYCSPPLIAVELSQIKKSKFVDDTFSVSVSKSANEVVATYTKDETGMDLVIRLPASYPLRSVDVDCTRSLGISEVKKRKWLMSMMSFVRNQNGALAEAIQIWKSNFDKEFEGVEECPICYSVIHTSNHSLPRLACKTCKHKFHSACLYKWFSTSHKSTCPLCQSPF
;
A
#
# COMPACT_ATOMS: atom_id res chain seq x y z
N MET A 1 -62.39 7.69 59.32
CA MET A 1 -63.71 7.99 58.71
C MET A 1 -63.57 8.39 57.23
N ILE A 2 -62.80 9.44 56.89
CA ILE A 2 -62.56 9.85 55.49
C ILE A 2 -61.92 8.74 54.65
N ILE A 3 -60.85 8.09 55.14
CA ILE A 3 -60.18 6.98 54.44
C ILE A 3 -61.17 5.81 54.20
N SER A 4 -61.93 5.41 55.21
CA SER A 4 -62.93 4.33 55.09
C SER A 4 -64.07 4.66 54.10
N HIS A 5 -64.49 5.93 54.02
CA HIS A 5 -65.50 6.39 53.06
C HIS A 5 -64.95 6.50 51.63
N ALA A 6 -63.66 6.86 51.48
CA ALA A 6 -63.00 6.96 50.19
C ALA A 6 -62.54 5.60 49.62
N THR A 7 -62.31 4.58 50.45
CA THR A 7 -61.75 3.29 49.99
C THR A 7 -62.78 2.17 49.90
N ASN A 8 -63.98 2.34 50.46
CA ASN A 8 -65.10 1.38 50.45
C ASN A 8 -64.71 -0.07 50.80
N LEU A 9 -63.65 -0.25 51.59
CA LEU A 9 -62.99 -1.55 51.87
C LEU A 9 -63.85 -2.53 52.68
N GLU A 10 -64.89 -2.08 53.38
CA GLU A 10 -65.79 -2.97 54.14
C GLU A 10 -66.73 -3.81 53.25
N GLN A 11 -66.97 -3.42 51.99
CA GLN A 11 -67.79 -4.18 51.03
C GLN A 11 -66.98 -5.13 50.13
N LEU A 12 -65.65 -4.98 50.06
CA LEU A 12 -64.75 -5.65 49.11
C LEU A 12 -64.30 -7.07 49.52
N LYS A 13 -64.73 -7.59 50.67
CA LYS A 13 -64.40 -8.98 51.09
C LYS A 13 -65.02 -10.08 50.20
N LYS A 14 -65.82 -9.75 49.16
CA LYS A 14 -66.52 -10.75 48.33
C LYS A 14 -66.43 -10.61 46.82
N THR A 15 -65.86 -9.57 46.25
CA THR A 15 -65.73 -9.43 44.79
C THR A 15 -64.50 -8.61 44.42
N THR A 16 -63.56 -9.22 43.72
CA THR A 16 -62.51 -8.53 42.96
C THR A 16 -63.17 -7.63 41.91
N THR A 17 -62.60 -6.45 41.69
CA THR A 17 -63.00 -5.41 40.70
C THR A 17 -64.12 -4.46 41.15
N ASN A 18 -63.72 -3.34 41.79
CA ASN A 18 -64.22 -1.97 41.52
C ASN A 18 -63.74 -1.02 42.62
N LEU A 19 -62.46 -0.62 42.56
CA LEU A 19 -62.01 0.60 43.22
C LEU A 19 -62.61 1.81 42.48
N ASN A 20 -63.18 2.77 43.21
CA ASN A 20 -63.72 3.99 42.62
C ASN A 20 -62.58 5.01 42.40
N PHE A 21 -62.06 5.12 41.17
CA PHE A 21 -60.90 5.95 40.83
C PHE A 21 -61.07 7.44 41.12
N ASP A 22 -62.30 7.97 41.09
CA ASP A 22 -62.58 9.36 41.44
C ASP A 22 -62.32 9.61 42.94
N SER A 23 -62.68 8.64 43.79
CA SER A 23 -62.45 8.72 45.23
C SER A 23 -60.98 8.59 45.63
N ILE A 24 -60.18 7.81 44.89
CA ILE A 24 -58.72 7.69 45.07
C ILE A 24 -58.02 9.00 44.67
N SER A 25 -58.46 9.62 43.57
CA SER A 25 -57.93 10.91 43.10
C SER A 25 -58.17 12.03 44.12
N VAL A 26 -59.36 12.07 44.73
CA VAL A 26 -59.69 13.00 45.82
C VAL A 26 -58.83 12.71 47.06
N LEU A 27 -58.62 11.44 47.41
CA LEU A 27 -57.78 11.03 48.52
C LEU A 27 -56.30 11.44 48.31
N ALA A 28 -55.79 11.33 47.09
CA ALA A 28 -54.45 11.81 46.72
C ALA A 28 -54.27 13.31 47.03
N VAL A 29 -55.22 14.15 46.59
CA VAL A 29 -55.20 15.61 46.83
C VAL A 29 -55.29 15.94 48.31
N LEU A 30 -56.07 15.16 49.08
CA LEU A 30 -56.18 15.34 50.53
C LEU A 30 -54.87 15.01 51.25
N ILE A 31 -54.17 13.94 50.85
CA ILE A 31 -52.87 13.56 51.41
C ILE A 31 -51.80 14.60 51.04
N GLU A 32 -51.78 15.09 49.80
CA GLU A 32 -50.87 16.17 49.37
C GLU A 32 -51.09 17.46 50.19
N LYS A 33 -52.34 17.90 50.36
CA LYS A 33 -52.67 19.06 51.21
C LYS A 33 -52.34 18.83 52.68
N ALA A 34 -52.44 17.59 53.16
CA ALA A 34 -52.00 17.24 54.51
C ALA A 34 -50.48 17.36 54.63
N MET A 35 -49.72 16.91 53.63
CA MET A 35 -48.27 17.10 53.57
C MET A 35 -47.86 18.57 53.56
N GLU A 36 -48.47 19.40 52.70
CA GLU A 36 -48.20 20.84 52.65
C GLU A 36 -48.44 21.52 54.00
N ARG A 37 -49.51 21.10 54.70
CA ARG A 37 -49.79 21.59 56.06
C ARG A 37 -48.76 21.13 57.08
N ILE A 38 -48.35 19.86 57.06
CA ILE A 38 -47.32 19.32 57.94
C ILE A 38 -45.98 20.06 57.72
N GLN A 39 -45.65 20.40 56.47
CA GLN A 39 -44.46 21.19 56.11
C GLN A 39 -44.55 22.65 56.59
N SER A 40 -45.74 23.28 56.55
CA SER A 40 -45.92 24.68 56.95
C SER A 40 -45.94 24.95 58.46
N VAL A 41 -46.20 23.94 59.31
CA VAL A 41 -46.53 24.14 60.74
C VAL A 41 -45.37 23.84 61.70
N GLY A 42 -44.26 23.26 61.24
CA GLY A 42 -42.93 23.30 61.89
C GLY A 42 -42.75 22.64 63.28
N HIS A 43 -43.59 22.90 64.28
CA HIS A 43 -43.28 22.58 65.70
C HIS A 43 -44.51 22.36 66.63
N LEU A 44 -45.67 21.95 66.13
CA LEU A 44 -46.81 21.56 67.00
C LEU A 44 -47.05 20.05 67.03
N GLN A 45 -47.48 19.55 68.19
CA GLN A 45 -47.76 18.14 68.49
C GLN A 45 -48.75 17.55 67.47
N GLY A 46 -48.24 16.76 66.52
CA GLY A 46 -48.93 16.34 65.29
C GLY A 46 -48.07 16.43 64.02
N SER A 47 -46.84 16.94 64.12
CA SER A 47 -45.87 17.17 63.04
C SER A 47 -45.17 15.93 62.48
N CYS A 48 -45.37 14.74 63.06
CA CYS A 48 -44.76 13.50 62.56
C CYS A 48 -45.74 12.75 61.67
N ALA A 49 -45.41 12.51 60.39
CA ALA A 49 -46.28 11.75 59.49
C ALA A 49 -46.56 10.32 59.98
N THR A 50 -45.69 9.76 60.82
CA THR A 50 -45.91 8.46 61.47
C THR A 50 -47.13 8.44 62.39
N HIS A 51 -47.58 9.59 62.91
CA HIS A 51 -48.83 9.71 63.68
C HIS A 51 -50.10 9.69 62.82
N TRP A 52 -49.95 9.88 61.50
CA TRP A 52 -51.03 9.83 60.51
C TRP A 52 -51.10 8.47 59.80
N HIS A 53 -50.25 7.54 60.22
CA HIS A 53 -50.26 6.16 59.75
C HIS A 53 -51.58 5.45 60.09
N HIS A 54 -52.09 4.66 59.14
CA HIS A 54 -53.31 3.89 59.35
C HIS A 54 -53.31 2.60 58.52
N LYS A 55 -53.68 1.45 59.12
CA LYS A 55 -53.70 0.13 58.44
C LYS A 55 -54.56 0.08 57.17
N LEU A 56 -55.66 0.84 57.15
CA LEU A 56 -56.49 0.99 55.93
C LEU A 56 -55.74 1.74 54.82
N LEU A 57 -54.88 2.71 55.15
CA LEU A 57 -54.07 3.43 54.17
C LEU A 57 -53.02 2.49 53.55
N ASP A 58 -52.34 1.70 54.37
CA ASP A 58 -51.43 0.63 53.91
C ASP A 58 -52.14 -0.37 53.00
N SER A 59 -53.27 -0.91 53.46
CA SER A 59 -54.03 -1.91 52.70
C SER A 59 -54.56 -1.34 51.37
N THR A 60 -54.93 -0.05 51.35
CA THR A 60 -55.37 0.64 50.13
C THR A 60 -54.21 0.89 49.19
N ALA A 61 -53.06 1.37 49.67
CA ALA A 61 -51.88 1.59 48.85
C ALA A 61 -51.37 0.28 48.23
N VAL A 62 -51.32 -0.80 49.01
CA VAL A 62 -50.96 -2.14 48.50
C VAL A 62 -51.98 -2.65 47.49
N ALA A 63 -53.29 -2.47 47.73
CA ALA A 63 -54.33 -2.88 46.78
C ALA A 63 -54.25 -2.10 45.45
N VAL A 64 -54.05 -0.78 45.50
CA VAL A 64 -53.92 0.09 44.32
C VAL A 64 -52.69 -0.30 43.49
N VAL A 65 -51.56 -0.63 44.13
CA VAL A 65 -50.35 -1.05 43.41
C VAL A 65 -50.52 -2.46 42.83
N ARG A 66 -51.27 -3.36 43.47
CA ARG A 66 -51.54 -4.73 42.98
C ARG A 66 -52.60 -4.82 41.89
N GLU A 67 -53.49 -3.84 41.72
CA GLU A 67 -54.50 -3.85 40.66
C GLU A 67 -53.90 -3.65 39.24
N PHE A 68 -54.48 -4.35 38.26
CA PHE A 68 -54.26 -4.23 36.81
C PHE A 68 -55.66 -4.30 36.15
N PRO A 69 -56.02 -3.54 35.07
CA PRO A 69 -55.22 -2.65 34.22
C PRO A 69 -55.81 -1.23 33.99
N SER A 70 -56.53 -0.62 34.94
CA SER A 70 -57.04 0.76 34.78
C SER A 70 -56.34 1.75 35.71
N PHE A 71 -55.12 2.16 35.37
CA PHE A 71 -54.44 3.24 36.09
C PHE A 71 -55.00 4.60 35.63
N GLY A 72 -56.02 5.12 36.33
CA GLY A 72 -56.31 6.56 36.24
C GLY A 72 -55.10 7.36 36.76
N ALA A 73 -54.85 8.56 36.22
CA ALA A 73 -53.75 9.44 36.65
C ALA A 73 -53.75 9.74 38.17
N GLY A 74 -54.88 9.53 38.85
CA GLY A 74 -55.02 9.64 40.30
C GLY A 74 -54.41 8.49 41.11
N SER A 75 -54.25 7.28 40.54
CA SER A 75 -53.76 6.11 41.27
C SER A 75 -52.27 6.18 41.57
N SER A 76 -51.44 6.55 40.59
CA SER A 76 -50.00 6.77 40.80
C SER A 76 -49.75 7.98 41.69
N ARG A 77 -50.54 9.05 41.51
CA ARG A 77 -50.50 10.26 42.35
C ARG A 77 -50.83 9.94 43.81
N PHE A 78 -51.83 9.10 44.07
CA PHE A 78 -52.18 8.64 45.42
C PHE A 78 -51.03 7.90 46.09
N VAL A 79 -50.47 6.88 45.42
CA VAL A 79 -49.36 6.08 45.96
C VAL A 79 -48.13 6.95 46.21
N ARG A 80 -47.82 7.87 45.27
CA ARG A 80 -46.75 8.85 45.42
C ARG A 80 -46.94 9.77 46.63
N ALA A 81 -48.16 10.27 46.82
CA ALA A 81 -48.50 11.12 47.96
C ALA A 81 -48.45 10.34 49.30
N ALA A 82 -48.83 9.06 49.30
CA ALA A 82 -48.82 8.20 50.48
C ALA A 82 -47.40 7.80 50.90
N LEU A 83 -46.52 7.50 49.94
CA LEU A 83 -45.07 7.29 50.19
C LEU A 83 -44.43 8.57 50.74
N GLY A 84 -44.88 9.73 50.28
CA GLY A 84 -44.48 11.05 50.80
C GLY A 84 -43.26 11.61 50.08
N ARG A 85 -43.06 12.94 50.18
CA ARG A 85 -41.92 13.65 49.58
C ARG A 85 -40.96 14.15 50.66
N MET A 86 -39.72 13.67 50.62
CA MET A 86 -38.64 14.17 51.47
C MET A 86 -38.26 15.61 51.09
N VAL A 87 -38.28 16.52 52.07
CA VAL A 87 -37.60 17.83 52.02
C VAL A 87 -36.85 17.97 53.35
N GLY A 88 -35.55 17.66 53.36
CA GLY A 88 -34.71 17.63 54.57
C GLY A 88 -34.49 16.23 55.16
N ASP A 89 -33.72 16.15 56.26
CA ASP A 89 -33.13 14.92 56.83
C ASP A 89 -34.11 14.02 57.62
N GLY A 90 -35.41 14.34 57.61
CA GLY A 90 -36.46 13.62 58.36
C GLY A 90 -37.59 13.17 57.44
N GLY A 91 -37.60 11.90 57.07
CA GLY A 91 -38.61 11.31 56.19
C GLY A 91 -39.96 11.17 56.85
N SER A 92 -40.99 11.75 56.25
CA SER A 92 -42.36 11.70 56.74
C SER A 92 -43.22 10.85 55.79
N SER A 93 -43.08 9.52 55.83
CA SER A 93 -43.99 8.60 55.11
C SER A 93 -45.26 8.37 55.93
N PHE A 94 -46.42 8.24 55.27
CA PHE A 94 -47.67 7.86 55.93
C PHE A 94 -47.88 6.34 56.00
N LEU A 95 -47.03 5.60 55.28
CA LEU A 95 -47.08 4.14 55.18
C LEU A 95 -46.09 3.50 56.16
N SER A 96 -46.43 2.29 56.64
CA SER A 96 -45.49 1.48 57.42
C SER A 96 -44.30 1.04 56.55
N THR A 97 -43.19 0.69 57.21
CA THR A 97 -42.03 0.09 56.53
C THR A 97 -42.40 -1.18 55.78
N ASP A 98 -43.21 -2.05 56.38
CA ASP A 98 -43.69 -3.30 55.76
C ASP A 98 -44.54 -3.04 54.51
N ALA A 99 -45.47 -2.07 54.56
CA ALA A 99 -46.25 -1.69 53.39
C ALA A 99 -45.39 -1.07 52.29
N THR A 100 -44.36 -0.31 52.67
CA THR A 100 -43.39 0.30 51.73
C THR A 100 -42.57 -0.76 51.00
N ILE A 101 -42.11 -1.81 51.71
CA ILE A 101 -41.40 -2.95 51.10
C ILE A 101 -42.31 -3.66 50.09
N ILE A 102 -43.54 -4.01 50.48
CA ILE A 102 -44.50 -4.71 49.59
C ILE A 102 -44.82 -3.86 48.34
N ILE A 103 -44.94 -2.54 48.49
CA ILE A 103 -45.16 -1.63 47.36
C ILE A 103 -43.95 -1.68 46.41
N PHE A 104 -42.73 -1.60 46.95
CA PHE A 104 -41.51 -1.64 46.14
C PHE A 104 -41.26 -3.01 45.49
N GLU A 105 -41.62 -4.12 46.14
CA GLU A 105 -41.60 -5.47 45.54
C GLU A 105 -42.56 -5.57 44.35
N GLU A 106 -43.77 -5.04 44.49
CA GLU A 106 -44.76 -5.05 43.42
C GLU A 106 -44.38 -4.09 42.27
N VAL A 107 -43.73 -2.97 42.58
CA VAL A 107 -43.11 -2.08 41.59
C VAL A 107 -41.99 -2.79 40.83
N LEU A 108 -41.09 -3.49 41.54
CA LEU A 108 -40.03 -4.29 40.92
C LEU A 108 -40.65 -5.37 40.00
N ARG A 109 -41.71 -6.06 40.45
CA ARG A 109 -42.45 -7.04 39.66
C ARG A 109 -43.04 -6.45 38.37
N LYS A 110 -43.56 -5.22 38.41
CA LYS A 110 -44.06 -4.52 37.23
C LYS A 110 -42.94 -4.16 36.25
N LEU A 111 -41.79 -3.73 36.75
CA LEU A 111 -40.61 -3.45 35.92
C LEU A 111 -40.03 -4.73 35.30
N THR A 112 -39.99 -5.84 36.03
CA THR A 112 -39.49 -7.12 35.49
C THR A 112 -40.40 -7.69 34.42
N ILE A 113 -41.73 -7.48 34.49
CA ILE A 113 -42.66 -7.80 33.40
C ILE A 113 -42.34 -7.00 32.13
N PHE A 114 -42.00 -5.72 32.27
CA PHE A 114 -41.56 -4.90 31.14
C PHE A 114 -40.28 -5.45 30.52
N MET A 115 -39.28 -5.78 31.34
CA MET A 115 -38.00 -6.36 30.88
C MET A 115 -38.17 -7.72 30.18
N LYS A 116 -39.06 -8.59 30.68
CA LYS A 116 -39.37 -9.90 30.08
C LYS A 116 -39.87 -9.78 28.63
N ASN A 117 -40.58 -8.70 28.32
CA ASN A 117 -41.16 -8.42 27.00
C ASN A 117 -40.22 -7.60 26.08
N SER A 118 -38.97 -7.35 26.47
CA SER A 118 -38.00 -6.64 25.64
C SER A 118 -37.66 -7.39 24.36
N THR A 119 -37.25 -6.64 23.32
CA THR A 119 -36.71 -7.19 22.07
C THR A 119 -35.25 -7.62 22.20
N PHE A 120 -34.52 -7.09 23.18
CA PHE A 120 -33.09 -7.37 23.39
C PHE A 120 -32.89 -8.61 24.28
N ALA A 121 -31.92 -9.45 23.92
CA ALA A 121 -31.55 -10.65 24.66
C ALA A 121 -30.90 -10.29 26.01
N TRP A 122 -30.05 -9.26 26.05
CA TRP A 122 -29.35 -8.86 27.28
C TRP A 122 -30.29 -8.32 28.36
N VAL A 123 -31.41 -7.73 27.98
CA VAL A 123 -32.45 -7.27 28.93
C VAL A 123 -33.19 -8.45 29.55
N LYS A 124 -33.42 -9.53 28.80
CA LYS A 124 -34.02 -10.78 29.32
C LYS A 124 -33.08 -11.52 30.25
N ASP A 125 -31.77 -11.50 29.96
CA ASP A 125 -30.75 -12.02 30.88
C ASP A 125 -30.73 -11.22 32.19
N ALA A 126 -30.76 -9.89 32.10
CA ALA A 126 -30.83 -9.01 33.26
C ALA A 126 -32.06 -9.31 34.12
N TYR A 127 -33.21 -9.55 33.48
CA TYR A 127 -34.43 -9.99 34.16
C TYR A 127 -34.18 -11.25 34.99
N SER A 128 -33.58 -12.29 34.42
CA SER A 128 -33.31 -13.54 35.13
C SER A 128 -32.44 -13.37 36.38
N LEU A 129 -31.45 -12.48 36.32
CA LEU A 129 -30.56 -12.18 37.45
C LEU A 129 -31.24 -11.39 38.57
N ILE A 130 -32.17 -10.51 38.19
CA ILE A 130 -32.97 -9.74 39.14
C ILE A 130 -34.00 -10.66 39.83
N THR A 131 -34.66 -11.56 39.10
CA THR A 131 -35.77 -12.39 39.62
C THR A 131 -35.38 -13.74 40.21
N ALA A 132 -34.09 -14.10 40.26
CA ALA A 132 -33.58 -15.41 40.72
C ALA A 132 -33.99 -15.89 42.14
N LYS A 133 -34.83 -15.13 42.87
CA LYS A 133 -35.33 -15.45 44.21
C LYS A 133 -36.85 -15.36 44.38
N VAL A 134 -37.60 -15.03 43.33
CA VAL A 134 -39.06 -14.89 43.38
C VAL A 134 -39.69 -16.17 42.85
N ASP A 135 -40.46 -16.87 43.68
CA ASP A 135 -41.24 -18.04 43.24
C ASP A 135 -42.19 -17.63 42.09
N GLU A 136 -42.04 -18.28 40.94
CA GLU A 136 -42.90 -18.09 39.77
C GLU A 136 -44.32 -18.61 40.07
N SER A 137 -45.16 -17.79 40.70
CA SER A 137 -46.61 -17.99 40.62
C SER A 137 -47.10 -17.41 39.29
N ASP A 138 -47.13 -18.28 38.29
CA ASP A 138 -47.55 -18.01 36.92
C ASP A 138 -49.07 -17.70 36.88
N ALA A 139 -49.43 -16.43 37.06
CA ALA A 139 -50.76 -15.93 36.72
C ALA A 139 -50.71 -15.39 35.29
N GLY A 140 -50.98 -16.28 34.33
CA GLY A 140 -51.03 -15.96 32.91
C GLY A 140 -51.86 -14.71 32.62
N PHE A 141 -51.24 -13.74 31.95
CA PHE A 141 -51.93 -12.53 31.50
C PHE A 141 -52.60 -12.76 30.15
N GLY A 142 -53.83 -12.24 30.00
CA GLY A 142 -54.51 -12.13 28.72
C GLY A 142 -53.79 -11.14 27.78
N SER A 143 -53.82 -11.42 26.49
CA SER A 143 -53.10 -10.74 25.40
C SER A 143 -53.46 -9.26 25.13
N SER A 144 -54.06 -8.54 26.08
CA SER A 144 -54.63 -7.20 25.89
C SER A 144 -54.04 -6.08 26.77
N ILE A 145 -52.97 -6.34 27.53
CA ILE A 145 -52.39 -5.34 28.47
C ILE A 145 -51.23 -4.59 27.80
N ASP A 146 -51.30 -3.25 27.76
CA ASP A 146 -50.19 -2.39 27.34
C ASP A 146 -49.10 -2.36 28.43
N VAL A 147 -47.98 -3.02 28.16
CA VAL A 147 -46.86 -3.19 29.09
C VAL A 147 -46.15 -1.86 29.37
N HIS A 148 -46.26 -0.88 28.47
CA HIS A 148 -45.67 0.46 28.64
C HIS A 148 -46.39 1.27 29.71
N ASP A 149 -47.72 1.17 29.81
CA ASP A 149 -48.51 1.85 30.83
C ASP A 149 -48.19 1.31 32.24
N VAL A 150 -47.92 0.01 32.34
CA VAL A 150 -47.48 -0.66 33.58
C VAL A 150 -46.13 -0.13 34.04
N ALA A 151 -45.16 0.00 33.12
CA ALA A 151 -43.84 0.55 33.42
C ALA A 151 -43.91 2.04 33.79
N HIS A 152 -44.69 2.83 33.06
CA HIS A 152 -44.89 4.26 33.34
C HIS A 152 -45.51 4.48 34.73
N PHE A 153 -46.50 3.68 35.13
CA PHE A 153 -47.03 3.69 36.50
C PHE A 153 -45.94 3.38 37.54
N ALA A 154 -45.11 2.36 37.31
CA ALA A 154 -44.03 1.98 38.21
C ALA A 154 -42.99 3.09 38.37
N PHE A 155 -42.55 3.74 37.28
CA PHE A 155 -41.61 4.87 37.34
C PHE A 155 -42.22 6.07 38.07
N GLN A 156 -43.50 6.34 37.87
CA GLN A 156 -44.20 7.41 38.57
C GLN A 156 -44.30 7.20 40.08
N VAL A 157 -44.37 5.95 40.55
CA VAL A 157 -44.33 5.59 41.97
C VAL A 157 -42.90 5.71 42.51
N LEU A 158 -41.90 5.21 41.78
CA LEU A 158 -40.49 5.33 42.14
C LEU A 158 -40.02 6.78 42.23
N ASP A 159 -40.50 7.66 41.36
CA ASP A 159 -40.13 9.07 41.37
C ASP A 159 -40.49 9.79 42.68
N GLY A 160 -41.57 9.39 43.35
CA GLY A 160 -41.89 9.89 44.70
C GLY A 160 -41.19 9.15 45.82
N GLY A 161 -40.90 7.86 45.63
CA GLY A 161 -40.36 6.98 46.65
C GLY A 161 -38.83 6.84 46.66
N LEU A 162 -38.10 7.41 45.69
CA LEU A 162 -36.66 7.16 45.49
C LEU A 162 -35.83 7.41 46.75
N LEU A 163 -36.10 8.50 47.48
CA LEU A 163 -35.37 8.87 48.69
C LEU A 163 -35.70 7.97 49.89
N LEU A 164 -36.84 7.28 49.88
CA LEU A 164 -37.21 6.30 50.93
C LEU A 164 -36.37 5.02 50.83
N LEU A 165 -35.79 4.72 49.67
CA LEU A 165 -34.88 3.59 49.51
C LEU A 165 -33.64 3.72 50.42
N LYS A 166 -33.25 4.94 50.82
CA LYS A 166 -32.17 5.18 51.79
C LYS A 166 -32.48 4.65 53.19
N LEU A 167 -33.76 4.57 53.54
CA LEU A 167 -34.22 4.11 54.86
C LEU A 167 -34.37 2.59 54.95
N LEU A 168 -34.25 1.87 53.82
CA LEU A 168 -34.45 0.42 53.69
C LEU A 168 -33.12 -0.34 53.60
N THR A 169 -32.10 0.06 54.37
CA THR A 169 -30.71 -0.42 54.24
C THR A 169 -30.52 -1.94 54.34
N ASP A 170 -31.45 -2.64 55.00
CA ASP A 170 -31.39 -4.10 55.20
C ASP A 170 -31.88 -4.90 53.97
N GLU A 171 -32.62 -4.27 53.04
CA GLU A 171 -33.22 -4.93 51.87
C GLU A 171 -32.34 -4.85 50.61
N VAL A 172 -31.14 -5.45 50.70
CA VAL A 172 -30.11 -5.43 49.64
C VAL A 172 -30.65 -5.93 48.29
N TRP A 173 -31.47 -6.99 48.28
CA TRP A 173 -32.01 -7.59 47.05
C TRP A 173 -33.00 -6.65 46.35
N LEU A 174 -33.91 -6.04 47.10
CA LEU A 174 -34.94 -5.16 46.58
C LEU A 174 -34.36 -3.86 46.04
N ILE A 175 -33.44 -3.23 46.79
CA ILE A 175 -32.81 -1.98 46.37
C ILE A 175 -31.94 -2.20 45.14
N SER A 176 -31.07 -3.21 45.16
CA SER A 176 -30.23 -3.52 43.99
C SER A 176 -31.06 -3.92 42.78
N GLY A 177 -32.13 -4.71 42.95
CA GLY A 177 -33.03 -5.11 41.87
C GLY A 177 -33.76 -3.92 41.24
N LEU A 178 -34.29 -3.00 42.05
CA LEU A 178 -34.94 -1.77 41.56
C LEU A 178 -33.96 -0.86 40.83
N LEU A 179 -32.76 -0.63 41.39
CA LEU A 179 -31.74 0.18 40.74
C LEU A 179 -31.26 -0.46 39.43
N SER A 180 -30.98 -1.77 39.43
CA SER A 180 -30.63 -2.50 38.21
C SER A 180 -31.70 -2.39 37.14
N ALA A 181 -32.99 -2.54 37.51
CA ALA A 181 -34.09 -2.39 36.56
C ALA A 181 -34.18 -0.96 35.97
N ILE A 182 -33.98 0.09 36.79
CA ILE A 182 -33.96 1.48 36.30
C ILE A 182 -32.82 1.68 35.30
N PHE A 183 -31.61 1.24 35.61
CA PHE A 183 -30.44 1.37 34.73
C PHE A 183 -30.60 0.57 33.43
N VAL A 184 -31.05 -0.69 33.52
CA VAL A 184 -31.22 -1.55 32.35
C VAL A 184 -32.28 -1.01 31.40
N ILE A 185 -33.40 -0.52 31.92
CA ILE A 185 -34.46 0.07 31.08
C ILE A 185 -34.00 1.41 30.47
N ASP A 186 -33.22 2.22 31.19
CA ASP A 186 -32.61 3.44 30.63
C ASP A 186 -31.63 3.12 29.50
N TRP A 187 -30.76 2.13 29.70
CA TRP A 187 -29.81 1.66 28.71
C TRP A 187 -30.49 1.08 27.47
N GLU A 188 -31.56 0.29 27.65
CA GLU A 188 -32.40 -0.20 26.56
C GLU A 188 -32.98 0.96 25.74
N CYS A 189 -33.52 1.97 26.41
CA CYS A 189 -34.07 3.17 25.79
C CYS A 189 -33.03 3.92 24.95
N ARG A 190 -31.82 4.14 25.49
CA ARG A 190 -30.74 4.82 24.77
C ARG A 190 -30.24 4.01 23.59
N MET A 191 -30.12 2.69 23.74
CA MET A 191 -29.72 1.81 22.64
C MET A 191 -30.76 1.81 21.51
N LYS A 192 -32.06 1.82 21.83
CA LYS A 192 -33.13 2.01 20.83
C LYS A 192 -33.00 3.35 20.09
N THR A 193 -32.70 4.45 20.80
CA THR A 193 -32.51 5.76 20.16
C THR A 193 -31.30 5.83 19.23
N THR A 194 -30.21 5.12 19.55
CA THR A 194 -29.00 5.10 18.71
C THR A 194 -29.18 4.24 17.45
N LEU A 195 -30.05 3.22 17.51
CA LEU A 195 -30.33 2.28 16.40
C LEU A 195 -31.53 2.71 15.51
N LEU A 196 -32.11 3.89 15.76
CA LEU A 196 -33.39 4.34 15.19
C LEU A 196 -33.34 4.68 13.68
N ASP A 197 -32.16 4.70 13.05
CA ASP A 197 -32.00 4.92 11.59
C ASP A 197 -32.52 3.78 10.71
N LYS A 198 -32.80 2.58 11.26
CA LYS A 198 -33.10 1.36 10.47
C LYS A 198 -34.51 0.78 10.62
N PHE A 199 -35.33 1.24 11.56
CA PHE A 199 -36.71 0.72 11.68
C PHE A 199 -37.61 1.43 10.68
N GLY A 200 -38.10 0.70 9.68
CA GLY A 200 -39.00 1.21 8.64
C GLY A 200 -40.23 1.94 9.20
N GLU A 201 -40.87 2.75 8.34
CA GLU A 201 -42.00 3.63 8.65
C GLU A 201 -43.13 2.96 9.48
N GLU A 202 -43.33 1.64 9.35
CA GLU A 202 -44.36 0.89 10.08
C GLU A 202 -44.13 0.78 11.61
N ASN A 203 -42.90 0.93 12.11
CA ASN A 203 -42.59 0.79 13.55
C ASN A 203 -42.63 2.11 14.34
N LYS A 204 -42.84 3.27 13.70
CA LYS A 204 -42.82 4.58 14.38
C LYS A 204 -43.94 4.73 15.43
N GLN A 205 -45.08 4.05 15.28
CA GLN A 205 -46.21 4.16 16.22
C GLN A 205 -46.00 3.39 17.53
N ASN A 206 -45.42 2.18 17.49
CA ASN A 206 -45.04 1.42 18.69
C ASN A 206 -43.81 2.04 19.38
N ILE A 207 -42.87 2.57 18.60
CA ILE A 207 -41.70 3.30 19.13
C ILE A 207 -42.13 4.59 19.85
N GLY A 208 -43.12 5.33 19.32
CA GLY A 208 -43.62 6.56 19.93
C GLY A 208 -44.19 6.39 21.35
N LYS A 209 -44.88 5.27 21.64
CA LYS A 209 -45.31 4.94 23.01
C LYS A 209 -44.14 4.50 23.89
N GLY A 210 -43.20 3.72 23.35
CA GLY A 210 -41.97 3.32 24.04
C GLY A 210 -41.08 4.49 24.47
N LEU A 211 -41.03 5.58 23.68
CA LEU A 211 -40.27 6.79 24.02
C LEU A 211 -40.81 7.53 25.26
N SER A 212 -42.12 7.50 25.51
CA SER A 212 -42.71 8.17 26.69
C SER A 212 -42.29 7.52 28.02
N SER A 213 -42.15 6.20 28.04
CA SER A 213 -41.52 5.49 29.16
C SER A 213 -40.05 5.84 29.30
N CYS A 214 -39.31 6.03 28.19
CA CYS A 214 -37.89 6.38 28.21
C CYS A 214 -37.62 7.77 28.81
N GLU A 215 -38.45 8.77 28.53
CA GLU A 215 -38.32 10.10 29.15
C GLU A 215 -38.51 10.05 30.66
N SER A 216 -39.48 9.25 31.12
CA SER A 216 -39.77 9.07 32.55
C SER A 216 -38.62 8.39 33.29
N VAL A 217 -38.00 7.38 32.68
CA VAL A 217 -36.83 6.68 33.24
C VAL A 217 -35.61 7.56 33.25
N ASN A 218 -35.33 8.28 32.16
CA ASN A 218 -34.19 9.18 32.09
C ASN A 218 -34.29 10.30 33.15
N SER A 219 -35.48 10.89 33.32
CA SER A 219 -35.75 11.86 34.41
C SER A 219 -35.47 11.26 35.79
N LEU A 220 -35.89 10.01 36.04
CA LEU A 220 -35.62 9.31 37.29
C LEU A 220 -34.12 9.02 37.48
N ARG A 221 -33.45 8.55 36.42
CA ARG A 221 -32.02 8.22 36.42
C ARG A 221 -31.15 9.44 36.73
N ASN A 222 -31.52 10.62 36.23
CA ASN A 222 -30.84 11.88 36.50
C ASN A 222 -30.96 12.34 37.97
N LYS A 223 -31.96 11.85 38.72
CA LYS A 223 -32.09 12.10 40.17
C LYS A 223 -31.22 11.17 41.02
N ILE A 224 -30.68 10.09 40.45
CA ILE A 224 -29.76 9.15 41.11
C ILE A 224 -28.34 9.69 40.92
N ASP A 225 -27.94 10.61 41.79
CA ASP A 225 -26.60 11.21 41.80
C ASP A 225 -25.58 10.38 42.60
N ARG A 226 -24.30 10.79 42.54
CA ARG A 226 -23.20 10.12 43.26
C ARG A 226 -23.45 10.09 44.78
N GLN A 227 -24.09 11.12 45.32
CA GLN A 227 -24.32 11.27 46.76
C GLN A 227 -25.44 10.33 47.26
N PHE A 228 -26.46 10.09 46.43
CA PHE A 228 -27.47 9.07 46.64
C PHE A 228 -26.84 7.68 46.65
N LEU A 229 -26.00 7.37 45.66
CA LEU A 229 -25.33 6.07 45.58
C LEU A 229 -24.44 5.85 46.79
N MET A 230 -23.59 6.81 47.18
CA MET A 230 -22.75 6.72 48.39
C MET A 230 -23.53 6.47 49.70
N SER A 231 -24.82 6.78 49.74
CA SER A 231 -25.65 6.55 50.93
C SER A 231 -26.15 5.10 51.06
N LEU A 232 -25.88 4.24 50.08
CA LEU A 232 -26.30 2.83 50.08
C LEU A 232 -25.19 1.92 50.66
N GLY A 233 -25.58 0.76 51.18
CA GLY A 233 -24.62 -0.20 51.74
C GLY A 233 -23.72 -0.86 50.70
N ALA A 234 -22.48 -1.22 51.09
CA ALA A 234 -21.48 -1.83 50.20
C ALA A 234 -21.95 -3.13 49.49
N ASN A 235 -22.79 -3.93 50.14
CA ASN A 235 -23.35 -5.15 49.54
C ASN A 235 -24.34 -4.84 48.40
N THR A 236 -25.09 -3.74 48.52
CA THR A 236 -26.01 -3.25 47.50
C THR A 236 -25.24 -2.76 46.28
N HIS A 237 -24.13 -2.04 46.48
CA HIS A 237 -23.22 -1.63 45.41
C HIS A 237 -22.65 -2.82 44.66
N LYS A 238 -22.04 -3.78 45.38
CA LYS A 238 -21.42 -4.95 44.75
C LYS A 238 -22.42 -5.76 43.92
N ARG A 239 -23.65 -5.93 44.41
CA ARG A 239 -24.70 -6.63 43.68
C ARG A 239 -25.18 -5.85 42.45
N LEU A 240 -25.38 -4.54 42.59
CA LEU A 240 -25.75 -3.64 41.49
C LEU A 240 -24.69 -3.67 40.39
N GLU A 241 -23.42 -3.50 40.74
CA GLU A 241 -22.28 -3.55 39.81
C GLU A 241 -22.21 -4.89 39.08
N ASN A 242 -22.35 -6.01 39.78
CA ASN A 242 -22.32 -7.34 39.16
C ASN A 242 -23.44 -7.53 38.12
N ILE A 243 -24.66 -7.07 38.42
CA ILE A 243 -25.80 -7.16 37.50
C ILE A 243 -25.54 -6.28 36.27
N LEU A 244 -25.10 -5.04 36.48
CA LEU A 244 -24.85 -4.10 35.39
C LEU A 244 -23.67 -4.51 34.50
N LEU A 245 -22.58 -5.01 35.08
CA LEU A 245 -21.45 -5.57 34.34
C LEU A 245 -21.89 -6.78 33.51
N HIS A 246 -22.72 -7.67 34.06
CA HIS A 246 -23.28 -8.79 33.29
C HIS A 246 -24.13 -8.31 32.10
N CYS A 247 -24.92 -7.23 32.28
CA CYS A 247 -25.69 -6.65 31.20
C CYS A 247 -24.78 -6.13 30.07
N VAL A 248 -23.68 -5.46 30.42
CA VAL A 248 -22.68 -5.02 29.42
C VAL A 248 -22.09 -6.21 28.67
N ARG A 249 -21.69 -7.29 29.36
CA ARG A 249 -21.17 -8.50 28.70
C ARG A 249 -22.18 -9.09 27.72
N SER A 250 -23.40 -9.33 28.20
CA SER A 250 -24.47 -9.93 27.39
C SER A 250 -24.86 -9.03 26.20
N ALA A 251 -24.84 -7.71 26.36
CA ALA A 251 -25.13 -6.78 25.26
C ALA A 251 -24.05 -6.78 24.15
N VAL A 252 -22.79 -7.05 24.50
CA VAL A 252 -21.70 -7.14 23.52
C VAL A 252 -21.73 -8.49 22.79
N THR A 253 -22.13 -9.57 23.47
CA THR A 253 -21.95 -10.93 22.92
C THR A 253 -23.22 -11.56 22.34
N LYS A 254 -24.41 -11.23 22.85
CA LYS A 254 -25.66 -11.91 22.45
C LYS A 254 -26.52 -11.14 21.44
N GLU A 255 -26.15 -9.92 21.06
CA GLU A 255 -26.95 -9.08 20.15
C GLU A 255 -26.51 -9.20 18.70
N ASP A 256 -27.32 -9.89 17.89
CA ASP A 256 -27.09 -10.12 16.45
C ASP A 256 -27.69 -8.96 15.61
N ILE A 257 -27.15 -7.75 15.79
CA ILE A 257 -27.61 -6.55 15.07
C ILE A 257 -26.47 -6.02 14.19
N SER A 258 -26.79 -5.77 12.91
CA SER A 258 -25.84 -5.34 11.88
C SER A 258 -24.94 -4.13 12.20
N ASP A 259 -25.27 -3.26 13.16
CA ASP A 259 -24.55 -2.01 13.46
C ASP A 259 -23.61 -2.14 14.69
N HIS A 260 -22.61 -3.01 14.53
CA HIS A 260 -21.62 -3.43 15.54
C HIS A 260 -20.87 -2.24 16.17
N GLU A 261 -20.62 -1.19 15.40
CA GLU A 261 -19.87 -0.01 15.83
C GLU A 261 -20.65 0.86 16.83
N LYS A 262 -21.95 1.08 16.57
CA LYS A 262 -22.81 1.87 17.46
C LYS A 262 -23.06 1.16 18.79
N ILE A 263 -23.18 -0.18 18.77
CA ILE A 263 -23.41 -1.00 19.95
C ILE A 263 -22.20 -0.94 20.88
N THR A 264 -21.01 -1.24 20.36
CA THR A 264 -19.76 -1.21 21.14
C THR A 264 -19.47 0.20 21.70
N SER A 265 -19.78 1.27 20.95
CA SER A 265 -19.68 2.65 21.42
C SER A 265 -20.65 2.94 22.58
N THR A 266 -21.89 2.48 22.46
CA THR A 266 -22.91 2.65 23.50
C THR A 266 -22.52 1.90 24.78
N CYS A 267 -22.05 0.66 24.68
CA CYS A 267 -21.53 -0.11 25.81
C CYS A 267 -20.30 0.55 26.47
N CYS A 268 -19.40 1.16 25.69
CA CYS A 268 -18.28 1.94 26.24
C CYS A 268 -18.74 3.16 27.05
N ASN A 269 -19.88 3.75 26.68
CA ASN A 269 -20.48 4.84 27.45
C ASN A 269 -21.10 4.34 28.76
N TRP A 270 -21.72 3.16 28.77
CA TRP A 270 -22.23 2.53 29.99
C TRP A 270 -21.11 2.23 31.01
N ILE A 271 -19.95 1.75 30.55
CA ILE A 271 -18.78 1.56 31.42
C ILE A 271 -18.28 2.90 31.99
N ASN A 272 -18.33 3.98 31.20
CA ASN A 272 -18.00 5.32 31.70
C ASN A 272 -18.95 5.77 32.82
N GLU A 273 -20.26 5.50 32.68
CA GLU A 273 -21.25 5.79 33.71
C GLU A 273 -21.02 4.97 34.98
N LEU A 274 -20.56 3.71 34.84
CA LEU A 274 -20.20 2.88 35.98
C LEU A 274 -18.96 3.41 36.71
N PHE A 275 -17.96 3.95 36.02
CA PHE A 275 -16.82 4.64 36.67
C PHE A 275 -17.23 5.94 37.38
N GLN A 276 -18.32 6.57 36.98
CA GLN A 276 -18.88 7.77 37.65
C GLN A 276 -19.73 7.42 38.89
N CYS A 277 -20.08 6.14 39.07
CA CYS A 277 -20.59 5.57 40.31
C CYS A 277 -19.49 5.67 41.41
N PRO A 278 -19.74 5.43 42.70
CA PRO A 278 -18.84 5.82 43.78
C PRO A 278 -17.58 4.94 43.87
N CYS A 279 -16.65 5.04 42.93
CA CYS A 279 -15.26 4.64 43.13
C CYS A 279 -14.55 5.84 43.79
N GLN A 280 -14.09 5.69 45.03
CA GLN A 280 -13.29 6.72 45.72
C GLN A 280 -11.79 6.48 45.55
N GLU A 281 -11.38 5.25 45.22
CA GLU A 281 -9.97 4.86 45.07
C GLU A 281 -9.69 4.16 43.73
N GLU A 282 -8.46 4.34 43.22
CA GLU A 282 -7.92 3.61 42.06
C GLU A 282 -7.99 2.08 42.25
N SER A 283 -8.02 1.61 43.51
CA SER A 283 -8.17 0.20 43.90
C SER A 283 -9.59 -0.36 43.62
N GLU A 284 -10.63 0.48 43.65
CA GLU A 284 -12.02 0.09 43.40
C GLU A 284 -12.33 0.06 41.91
N GLU A 285 -11.76 0.99 41.13
CA GLU A 285 -11.85 0.96 39.67
C GLU A 285 -11.21 -0.31 39.10
N GLN A 286 -10.06 -0.72 39.65
CA GLN A 286 -9.40 -1.97 39.22
C GLN A 286 -10.24 -3.21 39.56
N LYS A 287 -10.94 -3.24 40.70
CA LYS A 287 -11.88 -4.32 41.03
C LYS A 287 -13.09 -4.36 40.10
N LEU A 288 -13.56 -3.21 39.62
CA LEU A 288 -14.66 -3.14 38.65
C LEU A 288 -14.20 -3.63 37.27
N ILE A 289 -12.97 -3.33 36.87
CA ILE A 289 -12.35 -3.86 35.64
C ILE A 289 -12.09 -5.38 35.77
N ASP A 290 -11.56 -5.84 36.90
CA ASP A 290 -11.43 -7.28 37.19
C ASP A 290 -12.80 -7.96 37.20
N GLY A 291 -13.81 -7.26 37.72
CA GLY A 291 -15.21 -7.63 37.63
C GLY A 291 -15.61 -7.81 36.17
N LEU A 292 -15.45 -6.80 35.31
CA LEU A 292 -15.78 -6.86 33.88
C LEU A 292 -15.13 -8.06 33.18
N PHE A 293 -13.87 -8.36 33.48
CA PHE A 293 -13.12 -9.49 32.91
C PHE A 293 -13.21 -10.80 33.71
N PHE A 294 -14.08 -10.87 34.72
CA PHE A 294 -14.27 -12.08 35.51
C PHE A 294 -14.70 -13.26 34.64
N GLN A 295 -14.11 -14.43 34.90
CA GLN A 295 -14.35 -15.69 34.18
C GLN A 295 -15.84 -16.04 34.24
N SER A 296 -16.53 -15.75 33.15
CA SER A 296 -17.93 -16.08 32.92
C SER A 296 -18.06 -16.57 31.49
N ASP A 297 -19.06 -17.41 31.22
CA ASP A 297 -19.32 -18.06 29.92
C ASP A 297 -19.69 -17.06 28.79
N SER A 298 -19.37 -15.77 28.95
CA SER A 298 -19.81 -14.67 28.09
C SER A 298 -18.69 -14.06 27.25
N TRP A 299 -17.41 -14.24 27.59
CA TRP A 299 -16.30 -13.71 26.79
C TRP A 299 -15.68 -14.79 25.89
N PRO A 300 -15.09 -14.39 24.74
CA PRO A 300 -14.33 -15.29 23.86
C PRO A 300 -13.30 -16.14 24.60
N HIS A 301 -13.03 -17.33 24.08
CA HIS A 301 -12.21 -18.34 24.74
C HIS A 301 -10.90 -18.65 24.03
N TRP A 302 -10.39 -17.81 23.13
CA TRP A 302 -9.17 -18.17 22.40
C TRP A 302 -8.00 -18.27 23.38
N VAL A 303 -7.75 -17.24 24.17
CA VAL A 303 -6.48 -17.08 24.90
C VAL A 303 -6.53 -17.51 26.37
N LEU A 304 -7.68 -17.98 26.86
CA LEU A 304 -7.85 -18.33 28.28
C LEU A 304 -6.98 -19.54 28.68
N PRO A 305 -6.11 -19.42 29.70
CA PRO A 305 -5.33 -20.54 30.20
C PRO A 305 -6.24 -21.48 31.00
N ASN A 306 -6.69 -22.58 30.39
CA ASN A 306 -7.24 -23.71 31.13
C ASN A 306 -6.11 -24.41 31.90
N LEU A 307 -5.73 -23.85 33.04
CA LEU A 307 -4.70 -24.40 33.94
C LEU A 307 -5.12 -25.70 34.64
N ASN A 308 -6.30 -26.28 34.36
CA ASN A 308 -6.79 -27.50 35.00
C ASN A 308 -7.69 -28.36 34.10
N ILE A 309 -7.20 -28.98 33.01
CA ILE A 309 -7.87 -30.16 32.44
C ILE A 309 -6.84 -31.20 31.99
N ARG A 310 -6.56 -32.17 32.88
CA ARG A 310 -5.99 -33.49 32.54
C ARG A 310 -7.10 -34.53 32.23
N GLU A 311 -8.35 -34.12 32.12
CA GLU A 311 -9.49 -35.01 31.92
C GLU A 311 -10.44 -34.50 30.83
N ARG A 312 -10.10 -34.75 29.57
CA ARG A 312 -11.07 -34.88 28.47
C ARG A 312 -10.59 -35.94 27.47
N THR A 313 -10.31 -37.13 27.97
CA THR A 313 -10.40 -38.36 27.16
C THR A 313 -11.87 -38.75 27.09
N GLY A 314 -12.51 -38.51 25.95
CA GLY A 314 -13.85 -39.04 25.65
C GLY A 314 -14.91 -37.99 25.36
N CYS A 315 -14.83 -37.32 24.22
CA CYS A 315 -16.04 -37.04 23.45
C CYS A 315 -15.71 -37.07 21.96
N SER A 316 -16.58 -37.77 21.24
CA SER A 316 -16.47 -38.20 19.85
C SER A 316 -16.10 -37.08 18.88
N ASN A 317 -15.31 -37.46 17.87
CA ASN A 317 -15.19 -36.80 16.58
C ASN A 317 -16.55 -36.26 16.12
N GLN A 318 -16.70 -34.95 16.15
CA GLN A 318 -17.61 -34.20 15.28
C GLN A 318 -16.76 -33.17 14.56
N GLU A 319 -16.83 -33.23 13.24
CA GLU A 319 -16.10 -32.39 12.31
C GLU A 319 -16.26 -30.91 12.65
N ILE A 320 -15.13 -30.20 12.66
CA ILE A 320 -15.01 -28.78 12.93
C ILE A 320 -15.52 -28.02 11.69
N SER A 321 -16.83 -27.84 11.59
CA SER A 321 -17.50 -27.05 10.54
C SER A 321 -18.22 -25.80 11.08
N SER A 322 -17.75 -25.25 12.20
CA SER A 322 -18.37 -24.07 12.85
C SER A 322 -17.41 -22.91 13.13
N PHE A 323 -16.49 -22.60 12.20
CA PHE A 323 -15.65 -21.39 12.30
C PHE A 323 -16.42 -20.09 12.01
N ASP A 324 -17.51 -20.12 11.23
CA ASP A 324 -18.19 -18.88 10.77
C ASP A 324 -19.16 -18.24 11.79
N VAL A 325 -19.67 -18.99 12.79
CA VAL A 325 -20.63 -18.45 13.77
C VAL A 325 -19.94 -17.86 14.99
N LYS A 326 -18.71 -18.30 15.32
CA LYS A 326 -17.93 -17.77 16.46
C LYS A 326 -17.19 -16.48 16.15
N SER A 327 -16.88 -16.21 14.89
CA SER A 327 -16.10 -15.03 14.49
C SER A 327 -16.81 -13.70 14.81
N SER A 328 -18.14 -13.64 14.72
CA SER A 328 -18.90 -12.39 14.98
C SER A 328 -18.84 -11.96 16.46
N GLU A 329 -18.96 -12.90 17.40
CA GLU A 329 -18.87 -12.65 18.84
C GLU A 329 -17.47 -12.14 19.23
N ASP A 330 -16.43 -12.73 18.64
CA ASP A 330 -15.02 -12.37 18.88
C ASP A 330 -14.69 -10.96 18.33
N HIS A 331 -15.17 -10.63 17.13
CA HIS A 331 -15.01 -9.30 16.54
C HIS A 331 -15.70 -8.21 17.37
N MET A 332 -16.86 -8.50 17.97
CA MET A 332 -17.58 -7.57 18.83
C MET A 332 -16.86 -7.31 20.13
N PHE A 333 -16.35 -8.36 20.77
CA PHE A 333 -15.51 -8.24 21.96
C PHE A 333 -14.30 -7.35 21.67
N VAL A 334 -13.53 -7.66 20.62
CA VAL A 334 -12.31 -6.91 20.29
C VAL A 334 -12.61 -5.45 19.93
N SER A 335 -13.65 -5.20 19.14
CA SER A 335 -14.08 -3.82 18.82
C SER A 335 -14.45 -3.03 20.08
N PHE A 336 -15.12 -3.66 21.05
CA PHE A 336 -15.40 -3.06 22.36
C PHE A 336 -14.14 -2.77 23.16
N ILE A 337 -13.20 -3.72 23.25
CA ILE A 337 -11.94 -3.54 23.98
C ILE A 337 -11.08 -2.44 23.39
N VAL A 338 -10.90 -2.40 22.07
CA VAL A 338 -10.09 -1.39 21.38
C VAL A 338 -10.67 0.01 21.60
N LYS A 339 -12.00 0.16 21.64
CA LYS A 339 -12.67 1.43 21.98
C LYS A 339 -12.51 1.83 23.44
N LEU A 340 -12.52 0.86 24.38
CA LEU A 340 -12.22 1.15 25.77
C LEU A 340 -10.77 1.64 25.92
N LEU A 341 -9.82 1.00 25.24
CA LEU A 341 -8.41 1.39 25.25
C LEU A 341 -8.18 2.78 24.66
N SER A 342 -8.86 3.12 23.57
CA SER A 342 -8.74 4.45 22.96
C SER A 342 -9.35 5.54 23.84
N LYS A 343 -10.45 5.25 24.56
CA LYS A 343 -11.15 6.23 25.41
C LYS A 343 -10.52 6.43 26.80
N PHE A 344 -9.98 5.37 27.40
CA PHE A 344 -9.51 5.38 28.80
C PHE A 344 -8.01 5.13 28.96
N GLY A 345 -7.30 4.75 27.88
CA GLY A 345 -5.88 4.51 27.88
C GLY A 345 -5.47 3.09 28.30
N TYR A 346 -4.30 2.66 27.81
CA TYR A 346 -3.73 1.32 28.01
C TYR A 346 -3.38 1.03 29.47
N GLN A 347 -2.91 2.03 30.22
CA GLN A 347 -2.51 1.89 31.62
C GLN A 347 -3.68 1.40 32.50
N LYS A 348 -4.88 1.95 32.29
CA LYS A 348 -6.04 1.66 33.15
C LYS A 348 -6.56 0.23 32.96
N PHE A 349 -6.62 -0.24 31.71
CA PHE A 349 -7.23 -1.53 31.38
C PHE A 349 -6.23 -2.69 31.28
N ILE A 350 -5.02 -2.46 30.75
CA ILE A 350 -3.98 -3.48 30.56
C ILE A 350 -2.89 -3.40 31.65
N GLY A 351 -2.58 -2.22 32.17
CA GLY A 351 -1.47 -1.98 33.12
C GLY A 351 -1.78 -2.07 34.62
N GLY A 352 -2.95 -2.60 35.01
CA GLY A 352 -3.40 -2.62 36.41
C GLY A 352 -2.55 -3.49 37.35
N VAL A 353 -2.65 -3.27 38.67
CA VAL A 353 -1.82 -3.88 39.75
C VAL A 353 -1.82 -5.43 39.79
N SER A 354 -2.74 -6.12 39.09
CA SER A 354 -2.85 -7.58 38.98
C SER A 354 -2.28 -8.12 37.65
N LEU A 355 -1.10 -7.66 37.25
CA LEU A 355 -0.53 -7.74 35.89
C LEU A 355 -0.46 -9.10 35.16
N PRO A 356 -0.36 -10.29 35.80
CA PRO A 356 -0.44 -11.55 35.06
C PRO A 356 -1.86 -11.86 34.54
N SER A 357 -2.90 -11.24 35.11
CA SER A 357 -4.30 -11.67 34.93
C SER A 357 -5.00 -11.08 33.69
N ARG A 358 -4.44 -10.06 33.04
CA ARG A 358 -5.10 -9.37 31.90
C ARG A 358 -4.32 -9.39 30.59
N ALA A 359 -3.12 -9.99 30.57
CA ALA A 359 -2.35 -10.18 29.34
C ALA A 359 -3.14 -10.98 28.28
N TRP A 360 -4.01 -11.90 28.70
CA TRP A 360 -4.87 -12.64 27.77
C TRP A 360 -5.79 -11.75 26.94
N VAL A 361 -6.24 -10.59 27.45
CA VAL A 361 -7.11 -9.65 26.71
C VAL A 361 -6.35 -9.08 25.51
N ALA A 362 -5.10 -8.68 25.70
CA ALA A 362 -4.26 -8.21 24.61
C ALA A 362 -3.88 -9.36 23.67
N GLY A 363 -3.70 -10.59 24.17
CA GLY A 363 -3.54 -11.77 23.33
C GLY A 363 -4.77 -12.03 22.44
N GLU A 364 -5.98 -11.89 22.97
CA GLU A 364 -7.23 -12.09 22.23
C GLU A 364 -7.33 -11.11 21.06
N VAL A 365 -7.07 -9.81 21.31
CA VAL A 365 -7.04 -8.77 20.28
C VAL A 365 -6.03 -9.10 19.17
N LEU A 366 -4.84 -9.60 19.55
CA LEU A 366 -3.81 -9.99 18.59
C LEU A 366 -4.23 -11.20 17.73
N CYS A 367 -4.91 -12.19 18.32
CA CYS A 367 -5.35 -13.39 17.61
C CYS A 367 -6.54 -13.13 16.65
N THR A 368 -7.50 -12.27 17.02
CA THR A 368 -8.65 -11.89 16.17
C THR A 368 -8.22 -11.14 14.91
N TRP A 369 -7.09 -10.42 14.96
CA TRP A 369 -6.38 -9.79 13.84
C TRP A 369 -7.05 -8.60 13.13
N SER A 370 -8.33 -8.71 12.78
CA SER A 370 -9.13 -7.65 12.16
C SER A 370 -10.51 -7.54 12.82
N TRP A 371 -11.11 -6.35 12.77
CA TRP A 371 -12.45 -6.10 13.31
C TRP A 371 -13.10 -4.90 12.59
N PRO A 372 -14.42 -4.68 12.73
CA PRO A 372 -15.07 -3.50 12.18
C PRO A 372 -14.43 -2.21 12.71
N GLY A 373 -13.77 -1.46 11.82
CA GLY A 373 -13.11 -0.19 12.13
C GLY A 373 -11.60 -0.24 12.34
N GLY A 374 -10.92 -1.40 12.25
CA GLY A 374 -9.46 -1.45 12.37
C GLY A 374 -8.85 -2.86 12.28
N SER A 375 -7.52 -2.92 12.37
CA SER A 375 -6.74 -4.16 12.44
C SER A 375 -5.61 -4.06 13.46
N VAL A 376 -5.02 -5.20 13.81
CA VAL A 376 -3.85 -5.27 14.70
C VAL A 376 -2.71 -4.38 14.22
N LEU A 377 -2.34 -4.47 12.93
CA LEU A 377 -1.25 -3.71 12.33
C LEU A 377 -1.54 -2.20 12.28
N SER A 378 -2.78 -1.82 11.95
CA SER A 378 -3.15 -0.41 11.73
C SER A 378 -3.46 0.36 13.01
N SER A 379 -3.96 -0.31 14.05
CA SER A 379 -4.52 0.37 15.23
C SER A 379 -3.95 -0.10 16.56
N PHE A 380 -3.87 -1.41 16.80
CA PHE A 380 -3.51 -1.93 18.13
C PHE A 380 -2.00 -1.95 18.40
N LEU A 381 -1.18 -2.48 17.48
CA LEU A 381 0.28 -2.54 17.66
C LEU A 381 0.93 -1.15 17.75
N PRO A 382 0.61 -0.17 16.89
CA PRO A 382 1.17 1.18 17.03
C PRO A 382 0.84 1.81 18.39
N SER A 383 -0.38 1.60 18.87
CA SER A 383 -0.85 2.11 20.16
C SER A 383 -0.19 1.39 21.35
N LEU A 384 0.04 0.07 21.24
CA LEU A 384 0.78 -0.71 22.24
C LEU A 384 2.25 -0.27 22.31
N VAL A 385 2.90 -0.03 21.17
CA VAL A 385 4.27 0.49 21.08
C VAL A 385 4.36 1.88 21.71
N ALA A 386 3.40 2.77 21.42
CA ALA A 386 3.34 4.09 22.02
C ALA A 386 3.19 4.02 23.55
N TYR A 387 2.38 3.08 24.06
CA TYR A 387 2.24 2.85 25.50
C TYR A 387 3.53 2.32 26.14
N VAL A 388 4.18 1.32 25.54
CA VAL A 388 5.42 0.74 26.07
C VAL A 388 6.58 1.76 26.07
N LYS A 389 6.61 2.68 25.09
CA LYS A 389 7.60 3.76 25.03
C LYS A 389 7.29 4.94 25.97
N SER A 390 6.10 4.98 26.58
CA SER A 390 5.72 6.08 27.49
C SER A 390 6.37 5.94 28.87
N GLU A 391 6.59 7.06 29.56
CA GLU A 391 7.22 7.10 30.90
C GLU A 391 6.42 6.35 31.99
N THR A 392 5.16 5.98 31.71
CA THR A 392 4.27 5.30 32.67
C THR A 392 4.40 3.78 32.66
N TYR A 393 5.15 3.21 31.71
CA TYR A 393 5.38 1.76 31.64
C TYR A 393 6.51 1.30 32.56
N SER A 394 6.22 0.42 33.51
CA SER A 394 7.24 -0.25 34.32
C SER A 394 7.61 -1.62 33.71
N PRO A 395 8.88 -1.86 33.33
CA PRO A 395 9.32 -3.15 32.79
C PRO A 395 9.17 -4.32 33.78
N GLU A 396 9.17 -4.02 35.08
CA GLU A 396 8.99 -4.99 36.18
C GLU A 396 7.60 -5.63 36.18
N ALA A 397 6.65 -5.04 35.45
CA ALA A 397 5.26 -5.46 35.35
C ALA A 397 5.08 -6.77 34.53
N GLY A 398 6.06 -7.15 33.69
CA GLY A 398 6.07 -8.45 33.00
C GLY A 398 4.95 -8.67 31.97
N LEU A 399 4.23 -7.63 31.55
CA LEU A 399 3.11 -7.72 30.59
C LEU A 399 3.53 -8.34 29.25
N LEU A 400 4.60 -7.81 28.63
CA LEU A 400 5.10 -8.30 27.34
C LEU A 400 5.61 -9.75 27.46
N ASP A 401 6.26 -10.08 28.58
CA ASP A 401 6.74 -11.43 28.84
C ASP A 401 5.57 -12.43 29.02
N SER A 402 4.51 -11.99 29.70
CA SER A 402 3.28 -12.77 29.87
C SER A 402 2.54 -12.95 28.54
N LEU A 403 2.47 -11.90 27.72
CA LEU A 403 1.88 -11.95 26.37
C LEU A 403 2.58 -12.95 25.47
N VAL A 404 3.91 -12.88 25.38
CA VAL A 404 4.69 -13.83 24.56
C VAL A 404 4.52 -15.25 25.07
N THR A 405 4.48 -15.46 26.39
CA THR A 405 4.27 -16.79 26.97
C THR A 405 2.89 -17.35 26.62
N ILE A 406 1.84 -16.54 26.76
CA ILE A 406 0.46 -16.89 26.43
C ILE A 406 0.33 -17.26 24.95
N LEU A 407 0.89 -16.44 24.06
CA LEU A 407 0.84 -16.68 22.62
C LEU A 407 1.67 -17.91 22.23
N LEU A 408 2.84 -18.10 22.85
CA LEU A 408 3.68 -19.28 22.62
C LEU A 408 3.01 -20.57 23.09
N ASP A 409 2.44 -20.59 24.29
CA ASP A 409 1.74 -21.77 24.82
C ASP A 409 0.47 -22.06 23.99
N GLY A 410 -0.28 -21.02 23.57
CA GLY A 410 -1.40 -21.17 22.65
C GLY A 410 -1.00 -21.77 21.31
N ALA A 411 0.08 -21.25 20.72
CA ALA A 411 0.63 -21.78 19.48
C ALA A 411 1.12 -23.24 19.66
N LEU A 412 1.72 -23.61 20.80
CA LEU A 412 2.14 -25.00 21.08
C LEU A 412 0.97 -25.99 21.15
N VAL A 413 -0.19 -25.54 21.67
CA VAL A 413 -1.41 -26.35 21.78
C VAL A 413 -2.10 -26.47 20.41
N HIS A 414 -2.20 -25.37 19.67
CA HIS A 414 -2.95 -25.29 18.41
C HIS A 414 -2.10 -25.51 17.14
N GLY A 415 -0.78 -25.61 17.27
CA GLY A 415 0.18 -25.70 16.16
C GLY A 415 0.06 -26.96 15.29
N GLY A 416 -0.72 -27.97 15.70
CA GLY A 416 -1.03 -29.14 14.89
C GLY A 416 -1.82 -28.84 13.61
N SER A 417 -2.50 -27.69 13.54
CA SER A 417 -3.24 -27.22 12.34
C SER A 417 -2.45 -26.25 11.44
N CYS A 418 -1.17 -25.99 11.74
CA CYS A 418 -0.32 -25.23 10.83
C CYS A 418 -0.19 -25.98 9.49
N GLY A 419 -0.69 -25.36 8.42
CA GLY A 419 -0.26 -25.71 7.06
C GLY A 419 1.25 -25.49 6.91
N PRO A 420 1.87 -25.97 5.82
CA PRO A 420 3.32 -25.86 5.62
C PRO A 420 3.78 -24.42 5.88
N CYS A 421 4.81 -24.30 6.73
CA CYS A 421 5.37 -23.03 7.18
C CYS A 421 5.71 -22.12 6.00
N LEU A 422 5.68 -20.81 6.27
CA LEU A 422 5.85 -19.75 5.27
C LEU A 422 6.92 -20.10 4.22
N PRO A 423 6.63 -19.97 2.90
CA PRO A 423 7.50 -20.52 1.85
C PRO A 423 8.84 -19.78 1.64
N THR A 424 9.25 -18.88 2.53
CA THR A 424 10.20 -17.82 2.18
C THR A 424 11.44 -17.89 3.10
N ILE A 425 12.65 -17.95 2.50
CA ILE A 425 13.97 -17.93 3.18
C ILE A 425 14.33 -16.51 3.71
N TRP A 426 13.36 -15.61 3.65
CA TRP A 426 13.57 -14.19 3.88
C TRP A 426 13.02 -13.88 5.27
N SER A 427 13.62 -12.89 5.92
CA SER A 427 13.11 -12.37 7.19
C SER A 427 11.63 -12.03 7.03
N VAL A 428 10.75 -12.64 7.82
CA VAL A 428 9.31 -12.36 7.78
C VAL A 428 9.10 -10.86 7.98
N THR A 429 8.56 -10.20 6.95
CA THR A 429 8.18 -8.79 7.04
C THR A 429 6.75 -8.66 7.58
N LEU A 430 6.44 -7.54 8.25
CA LEU A 430 5.12 -7.33 8.86
C LEU A 430 3.96 -7.48 7.85
N ASP A 431 4.19 -7.14 6.58
CA ASP A 431 3.23 -7.28 5.47
C ASP A 431 2.95 -8.73 5.07
N GLU A 432 3.85 -9.66 5.37
CA GLU A 432 3.73 -11.08 5.01
C GLU A 432 3.14 -11.92 6.15
N VAL A 433 2.96 -11.32 7.34
CA VAL A 433 2.39 -11.98 8.53
C VAL A 433 0.93 -12.39 8.31
N ASP A 434 0.19 -11.67 7.45
CA ASP A 434 -1.18 -12.02 7.04
C ASP A 434 -1.31 -13.44 6.45
N MET A 435 -0.22 -13.96 5.88
CA MET A 435 -0.19 -15.28 5.24
C MET A 435 -0.11 -16.44 6.25
N ILE A 436 0.15 -16.15 7.53
CA ILE A 436 0.16 -17.15 8.60
C ILE A 436 -1.29 -17.46 8.99
N LYS A 437 -1.73 -18.69 8.67
CA LYS A 437 -3.09 -19.15 8.96
C LYS A 437 -3.35 -19.38 10.45
N GLU A 438 -2.33 -19.78 11.21
CA GLU A 438 -2.47 -20.10 12.63
C GLU A 438 -2.45 -18.81 13.46
N PRO A 439 -3.55 -18.47 14.16
CA PRO A 439 -3.72 -17.15 14.76
C PRO A 439 -2.74 -16.80 15.88
N PHE A 440 -2.35 -17.77 16.72
CA PHE A 440 -1.44 -17.52 17.84
C PHE A 440 0.00 -17.29 17.36
N LEU A 441 0.45 -18.07 16.37
CA LEU A 441 1.74 -17.94 15.72
C LEU A 441 1.80 -16.61 14.96
N ARG A 442 0.74 -16.25 14.24
CA ARG A 442 0.62 -14.95 13.56
C ARG A 442 0.77 -13.79 14.55
N ALA A 443 0.01 -13.83 15.64
CA ALA A 443 0.07 -12.84 16.72
C ALA A 443 1.47 -12.77 17.37
N LEU A 444 2.07 -13.92 17.66
CA LEU A 444 3.39 -14.04 18.28
C LEU A 444 4.48 -13.43 17.40
N VAL A 445 4.52 -13.83 16.12
CA VAL A 445 5.50 -13.34 15.13
C VAL A 445 5.35 -11.85 14.92
N SER A 446 4.12 -11.35 14.76
CA SER A 446 3.83 -9.91 14.63
C SER A 446 4.32 -9.11 15.82
N LEU A 447 4.05 -9.59 17.04
CA LEU A 447 4.49 -8.94 18.28
C LEU A 447 6.01 -8.93 18.39
N LEU A 448 6.68 -10.07 18.17
CA LEU A 448 8.14 -10.16 18.24
C LEU A 448 8.82 -9.26 17.21
N LEU A 449 8.38 -9.29 15.95
CA LEU A 449 8.90 -8.41 14.89
C LEU A 449 8.77 -6.94 15.29
N THR A 450 7.58 -6.51 15.71
CA THR A 450 7.32 -5.12 16.11
C THR A 450 8.22 -4.69 17.27
N LEU A 451 8.40 -5.55 18.29
CA LEU A 451 9.22 -5.22 19.47
C LEU A 451 10.72 -5.09 19.14
N PHE A 452 11.24 -5.89 18.21
CA PHE A 452 12.64 -5.79 17.78
C PHE A 452 12.87 -4.66 16.77
N GLU A 453 11.97 -4.44 15.81
CA GLU A 453 12.09 -3.35 14.82
C GLU A 453 11.99 -1.97 15.48
N GLU A 454 11.11 -1.81 16.46
CA GLU A 454 10.97 -0.58 17.25
C GLU A 454 12.06 -0.39 18.32
N ASN A 455 13.06 -1.29 18.35
CA ASN A 455 14.18 -1.33 19.30
C ASN A 455 13.76 -1.33 20.79
N ILE A 456 12.57 -1.87 21.11
CA ILE A 456 12.09 -2.03 22.49
C ILE A 456 12.85 -3.18 23.16
N TRP A 457 12.96 -4.32 22.47
CA TRP A 457 13.76 -5.45 22.92
C TRP A 457 15.11 -5.50 22.20
N LYS A 458 16.14 -5.92 22.94
CA LYS A 458 17.52 -6.08 22.44
C LYS A 458 17.90 -7.56 22.38
N GLY A 459 19.09 -7.84 21.83
CA GLY A 459 19.61 -9.19 21.65
C GLY A 459 19.56 -10.08 22.91
N GLU A 460 19.70 -9.54 24.12
CA GLU A 460 19.60 -10.32 25.36
C GLU A 460 18.22 -10.98 25.56
N LYS A 461 17.13 -10.28 25.21
CA LYS A 461 15.76 -10.84 25.24
C LYS A 461 15.59 -11.88 24.13
N ALA A 462 16.19 -11.68 22.96
CA ALA A 462 16.19 -12.69 21.90
C ALA A 462 16.87 -13.99 22.35
N ILE A 463 18.02 -13.92 23.04
CA ILE A 463 18.70 -15.08 23.64
C ILE A 463 17.78 -15.80 24.65
N PHE A 464 17.11 -15.04 25.52
CA PHE A 464 16.20 -15.61 26.53
C PHE A 464 15.07 -16.41 25.87
N TYR A 465 14.38 -15.83 24.88
CA TYR A 465 13.29 -16.52 24.20
C TYR A 465 13.76 -17.67 23.32
N PHE A 466 14.92 -17.55 22.67
CA PHE A 466 15.51 -18.66 21.93
C PHE A 466 15.73 -19.87 22.85
N LYS A 467 16.29 -19.66 24.05
CA LYS A 467 16.46 -20.72 25.06
C LYS A 467 15.12 -21.27 25.58
N LEU A 468 14.13 -20.40 25.78
CA LEU A 468 12.79 -20.81 26.20
C LEU A 468 12.16 -21.76 25.17
N VAL A 469 12.18 -21.39 23.90
CA VAL A 469 11.62 -22.22 22.84
C VAL A 469 12.43 -23.52 22.66
N LEU A 470 13.76 -23.46 22.77
CA LEU A 470 14.62 -24.65 22.78
C LEU A 470 14.24 -25.63 23.90
N SER A 471 13.93 -25.13 25.09
CA SER A 471 13.48 -25.97 26.21
C SER A 471 12.10 -26.61 25.98
N LYS A 472 11.27 -26.02 25.11
CA LYS A 472 9.94 -26.53 24.74
C LYS A 472 9.99 -27.51 23.56
N LEU A 473 11.08 -27.48 22.77
CA LEU A 473 11.34 -28.42 21.66
C LEU A 473 11.63 -29.83 22.19
N TYR A 474 12.46 -29.94 23.24
CA TYR A 474 12.83 -31.21 23.86
C TYR A 474 12.05 -31.44 25.16
N ILE A 475 11.05 -32.32 25.13
CA ILE A 475 10.33 -32.73 26.35
C ILE A 475 10.95 -34.07 26.81
N GLY A 476 12.04 -33.99 27.57
CA GLY A 476 12.84 -35.18 27.91
C GLY A 476 13.64 -35.67 26.71
N GLU A 477 13.41 -36.91 26.26
CA GLU A 477 14.06 -37.49 25.07
C GLU A 477 13.21 -37.37 23.78
N THR A 478 11.97 -36.86 23.88
CA THR A 478 11.05 -36.77 22.73
C THR A 478 10.97 -35.34 22.17
N ILE A 479 10.89 -35.23 20.84
CA ILE A 479 10.73 -33.97 20.12
C ILE A 479 9.26 -33.57 20.11
N ASN A 480 8.96 -32.34 20.49
CA ASN A 480 7.64 -31.77 20.36
C ASN A 480 7.39 -31.35 18.90
N VAL A 481 6.66 -32.16 18.15
CA VAL A 481 6.36 -31.94 16.72
C VAL A 481 5.63 -30.61 16.47
N ASN A 482 4.71 -30.20 17.37
CA ASN A 482 4.04 -28.91 17.26
C ASN A 482 5.03 -27.75 17.43
N CYS A 483 5.96 -27.88 18.38
CA CYS A 483 7.03 -26.89 18.55
C CYS A 483 7.93 -26.83 17.31
N LEU A 484 8.32 -27.99 16.76
CA LEU A 484 9.18 -28.09 15.58
C LEU A 484 8.55 -27.41 14.36
N LYS A 485 7.24 -27.60 14.13
CA LYS A 485 6.50 -26.95 13.03
C LYS A 485 6.52 -25.43 13.11
N MET A 486 6.42 -24.85 14.30
CA MET A 486 6.37 -23.38 14.46
C MET A 486 7.76 -22.74 14.53
N LEU A 487 8.76 -23.52 14.94
CA LEU A 487 10.10 -23.06 15.24
C LEU A 487 10.78 -22.29 14.10
N PRO A 488 10.71 -22.72 12.82
CA PRO A 488 11.30 -21.99 11.70
C PRO A 488 10.90 -20.52 11.68
N THR A 489 9.59 -20.24 11.81
CA THR A 489 9.03 -18.89 11.76
C THR A 489 9.46 -18.04 12.96
N ILE A 490 9.56 -18.64 14.15
CA ILE A 490 9.99 -17.93 15.37
C ILE A 490 11.50 -17.66 15.34
N VAL A 491 12.29 -18.64 14.91
CA VAL A 491 13.76 -18.55 14.84
C VAL A 491 14.20 -17.49 13.83
N ASP A 492 13.54 -17.40 12.68
CA ASP A 492 13.78 -16.36 11.68
C ASP A 492 13.72 -14.94 12.29
N VAL A 493 12.67 -14.67 13.10
CA VAL A 493 12.52 -13.39 13.81
C VAL A 493 13.58 -13.18 14.90
N LEU A 494 13.89 -14.22 15.67
CA LEU A 494 14.83 -14.13 16.79
C LEU A 494 16.29 -13.98 16.35
N ILE A 495 16.65 -14.44 15.16
CA ILE A 495 18.03 -14.38 14.67
C ILE A 495 18.43 -12.97 14.25
N LYS A 496 17.52 -12.19 13.66
CA LYS A 496 17.78 -10.81 13.22
C LYS A 496 18.43 -9.91 14.29
N PRO A 497 17.93 -9.82 15.54
CA PRO A 497 18.61 -9.05 16.60
C PRO A 497 19.90 -9.71 17.13
N LEU A 498 20.06 -11.03 16.98
CA LEU A 498 21.29 -11.75 17.37
C LEU A 498 22.41 -11.47 16.36
N SER A 499 22.08 -11.38 15.08
CA SER A 499 22.97 -11.04 13.97
C SER A 499 23.72 -9.70 14.13
N ILE A 500 23.06 -8.66 14.63
CA ILE A 500 23.68 -7.34 14.91
C ILE A 500 24.80 -7.44 15.96
N VAL A 501 24.72 -8.40 16.87
CA VAL A 501 25.77 -8.66 17.87
C VAL A 501 26.99 -9.27 17.21
N PHE A 502 26.82 -10.14 16.21
CA PHE A 502 27.92 -10.76 15.47
C PHE A 502 28.66 -9.77 14.55
N ASP A 503 27.98 -8.74 14.03
CA ASP A 503 28.56 -7.78 13.08
C ASP A 503 29.42 -6.69 13.76
N LYS A 504 29.18 -6.40 15.05
CA LYS A 504 29.94 -5.39 15.83
C LYS A 504 31.20 -5.92 16.51
N VAL A 505 31.43 -7.23 16.52
CA VAL A 505 32.50 -7.85 17.29
C VAL A 505 33.60 -8.31 16.33
N ASP A 506 34.73 -7.59 16.35
CA ASP A 506 35.98 -8.05 15.71
C ASP A 506 36.25 -9.51 16.12
N ALA A 507 36.60 -10.35 15.14
CA ALA A 507 36.81 -11.79 15.28
C ALA A 507 37.85 -12.22 16.35
N ARG A 508 38.48 -11.27 17.06
CA ARG A 508 39.47 -11.49 18.13
C ARG A 508 38.89 -11.36 19.54
N ILE A 509 37.64 -10.91 19.72
CA ILE A 509 36.99 -10.71 21.04
C ILE A 509 35.92 -11.78 21.33
N LEU A 510 35.79 -12.81 20.48
CA LEU A 510 34.80 -13.90 20.60
C LEU A 510 34.96 -14.79 21.86
N SER A 511 35.98 -14.60 22.70
CA SER A 511 36.18 -15.40 23.91
C SER A 511 35.29 -15.03 25.09
N ASP A 512 34.62 -13.87 25.09
CA ASP A 512 34.00 -13.31 26.30
C ASP A 512 32.46 -13.33 26.37
N SER A 513 31.74 -13.81 25.35
CA SER A 513 30.26 -13.99 25.42
C SER A 513 29.83 -15.46 25.31
N SER A 514 29.96 -16.22 26.41
CA SER A 514 29.62 -17.65 26.47
C SER A 514 28.23 -18.01 25.91
N LYS A 515 27.24 -17.12 26.05
CA LYS A 515 25.85 -17.36 25.63
C LYS A 515 25.63 -17.40 24.10
N CYS A 516 26.44 -16.71 23.30
CA CYS A 516 26.30 -16.71 21.83
C CYS A 516 26.93 -17.96 21.22
N ILE A 517 27.99 -18.49 21.84
CA ILE A 517 28.64 -19.74 21.44
C ILE A 517 27.66 -20.91 21.63
N GLU A 518 26.93 -20.96 22.74
CA GLU A 518 25.91 -21.99 22.99
C GLU A 518 24.82 -22.03 21.89
N ILE A 519 24.37 -20.88 21.38
CA ILE A 519 23.37 -20.83 20.30
C ILE A 519 23.97 -21.35 18.98
N GLN A 520 25.22 -20.98 18.69
CA GLN A 520 25.92 -21.44 17.50
C GLN A 520 26.15 -22.97 17.53
N GLU A 521 26.48 -23.53 18.69
CA GLU A 521 26.60 -24.98 18.90
C GLU A 521 25.28 -25.71 18.62
N VAL A 522 24.15 -25.18 19.13
CA VAL A 522 22.81 -25.75 18.88
C VAL A 522 22.48 -25.75 17.38
N MET A 523 22.77 -24.66 16.67
CA MET A 523 22.54 -24.58 15.21
C MET A 523 23.42 -25.57 14.43
N MET A 524 24.69 -25.72 14.81
CA MET A 524 25.58 -26.72 14.24
C MET A 524 25.07 -28.15 14.49
N ASP A 525 24.49 -28.42 15.65
CA ASP A 525 23.93 -29.73 15.96
C ASP A 525 22.67 -30.02 15.14
N TRP A 526 21.81 -29.03 14.89
CA TRP A 526 20.70 -29.16 13.94
C TRP A 526 21.18 -29.43 12.51
N LEU A 527 22.24 -28.75 12.06
CA LEU A 527 22.88 -29.03 10.76
C LEU A 527 23.41 -30.46 10.66
N LYS A 528 24.11 -30.94 11.69
CA LYS A 528 24.60 -32.33 11.75
C LYS A 528 23.45 -33.33 11.73
N GLN A 529 22.32 -33.03 12.38
CA GLN A 529 21.15 -33.90 12.33
C GLN A 529 20.59 -34.03 10.91
N ILE A 530 20.46 -32.93 10.15
CA ILE A 530 20.00 -33.01 8.75
C ILE A 530 20.99 -33.79 7.88
N LEU A 531 22.30 -33.65 8.12
CA LEU A 531 23.31 -34.43 7.41
C LEU A 531 23.16 -35.95 7.60
N LEU A 532 22.46 -36.43 8.63
CA LEU A 532 22.13 -37.85 8.80
C LEU A 532 20.94 -38.31 7.94
N PHE A 533 20.04 -37.40 7.55
CA PHE A 533 18.85 -37.73 6.75
C PHE A 533 19.20 -38.13 5.32
N PRO A 534 18.39 -38.97 4.63
CA PRO A 534 18.61 -39.27 3.22
C PRO A 534 18.57 -38.00 2.35
N PRO A 535 19.16 -38.00 1.14
CA PRO A 535 19.06 -36.86 0.22
C PRO A 535 17.59 -36.56 -0.12
N LEU A 536 17.28 -35.29 -0.42
CA LEU A 536 15.92 -34.77 -0.55
C LEU A 536 15.09 -35.52 -1.61
N ASN A 537 15.73 -36.01 -2.67
CA ASN A 537 15.07 -36.75 -3.74
C ASN A 537 14.57 -38.15 -3.34
N MET A 538 14.91 -38.62 -2.13
CA MET A 538 14.43 -39.88 -1.57
C MET A 538 13.27 -39.69 -0.57
N TRP A 539 12.85 -38.46 -0.30
CA TRP A 539 11.85 -38.16 0.73
C TRP A 539 10.43 -38.47 0.23
N LEU A 540 9.57 -38.91 1.15
CA LEU A 540 8.14 -39.15 0.91
C LEU A 540 7.32 -38.09 1.67
N THR A 541 6.14 -37.70 1.15
CA THR A 541 5.29 -36.68 1.78
C THR A 541 4.87 -37.07 3.21
N GLY A 542 5.09 -36.17 4.17
CA GLY A 542 4.61 -36.32 5.55
C GLY A 542 5.62 -36.91 6.55
N GLU A 543 6.91 -36.93 6.20
CA GLU A 543 7.99 -37.27 7.13
C GLU A 543 8.43 -36.01 7.91
N ASP A 544 8.65 -36.11 9.23
CA ASP A 544 9.06 -35.01 10.14
C ASP A 544 10.41 -34.34 9.74
N MET A 545 11.03 -34.73 8.63
CA MET A 545 12.30 -34.21 8.11
C MET A 545 12.15 -32.82 7.47
N GLU A 546 10.96 -32.50 6.93
CA GLU A 546 10.67 -31.20 6.29
C GLU A 546 10.81 -30.04 7.29
N ASP A 547 10.22 -30.20 8.48
CA ASP A 547 10.23 -29.16 9.52
C ASP A 547 11.65 -28.91 10.06
N TRP A 548 12.47 -29.97 10.18
CA TRP A 548 13.89 -29.85 10.53
C TRP A 548 14.68 -29.08 9.47
N PHE A 549 14.40 -29.33 8.19
CA PHE A 549 15.06 -28.64 7.10
C PHE A 549 14.75 -27.15 7.12
N ASP A 550 13.46 -26.79 7.24
CA ASP A 550 13.03 -25.41 7.34
C ASP A 550 13.59 -24.69 8.57
N LEU A 551 13.74 -25.39 9.69
CA LEU A 551 14.38 -24.86 10.90
C LEU A 551 15.82 -24.43 10.63
N VAL A 552 16.61 -25.30 9.99
CA VAL A 552 18.02 -25.00 9.70
C VAL A 552 18.14 -23.91 8.65
N MET A 553 17.30 -23.90 7.61
CA MET A 553 17.31 -22.81 6.62
C MET A 553 16.97 -21.46 7.26
N SER A 554 16.05 -21.44 8.23
CA SER A 554 15.70 -20.23 9.00
C SER A 554 16.87 -19.71 9.85
N CYS A 555 17.92 -20.52 10.06
CA CYS A 555 19.13 -20.09 10.78
C CYS A 555 20.07 -19.19 9.97
N TYR A 556 19.79 -19.04 8.67
CA TYR A 556 20.63 -18.33 7.70
C TYR A 556 19.82 -17.30 6.88
N PRO A 557 19.20 -16.30 7.53
CA PRO A 557 18.38 -15.32 6.83
C PRO A 557 19.19 -14.45 5.86
N ILE A 558 18.54 -14.05 4.76
CA ILE A 558 19.11 -13.20 3.71
C ILE A 558 18.28 -11.91 3.65
N ARG A 559 18.94 -10.76 3.74
CA ARG A 559 18.30 -9.45 3.65
C ARG A 559 18.33 -8.91 2.23
N VAL A 560 17.25 -8.26 1.87
CA VAL A 560 17.14 -7.46 0.65
C VAL A 560 17.07 -5.99 1.08
N GLU A 561 18.20 -5.28 1.01
CA GLU A 561 18.26 -3.85 1.33
C GLU A 561 17.90 -3.02 0.11
N GLY A 562 16.64 -2.57 0.04
CA GLY A 562 16.12 -1.82 -1.10
C GLY A 562 16.25 -2.57 -2.43
N ASP A 563 15.97 -1.89 -3.54
CA ASP A 563 15.85 -2.50 -4.87
C ASP A 563 17.14 -3.13 -5.45
N LYS A 564 18.29 -3.15 -4.73
CA LYS A 564 19.58 -3.38 -5.39
C LYS A 564 20.63 -4.21 -4.67
N ARG A 565 20.53 -4.50 -3.38
CA ARG A 565 21.62 -5.24 -2.70
C ARG A 565 21.13 -6.32 -1.77
N LEU A 566 21.59 -7.53 -2.03
CA LEU A 566 21.39 -8.68 -1.16
C LEU A 566 22.56 -8.79 -0.18
N SER A 567 22.26 -8.93 1.12
CA SER A 567 23.28 -9.08 2.15
C SER A 567 22.92 -10.20 3.11
N THR A 568 23.91 -10.99 3.52
CA THR A 568 23.77 -11.96 4.62
C THR A 568 23.53 -11.21 5.91
N GLU A 569 22.49 -11.56 6.67
CA GLU A 569 22.24 -10.91 7.97
C GLU A 569 23.19 -11.42 9.04
N ARG A 570 23.68 -12.66 8.93
CA ARG A 570 24.49 -13.31 9.95
C ARG A 570 25.92 -13.58 9.47
N TYR A 571 26.88 -13.60 10.39
CA TYR A 571 28.19 -14.21 10.15
C TYR A 571 28.13 -15.72 10.43
N ALA A 572 28.42 -16.54 9.42
CA ALA A 572 28.59 -18.00 9.57
C ALA A 572 30.08 -18.36 9.77
N SER A 573 30.37 -19.23 10.74
CA SER A 573 31.76 -19.67 11.01
C SER A 573 32.32 -20.58 9.91
N SER A 574 33.63 -20.84 9.95
CA SER A 574 34.27 -21.78 9.02
C SER A 574 33.67 -23.18 9.09
N GLU A 575 33.36 -23.66 10.30
CA GLU A 575 32.80 -24.99 10.54
C GLU A 575 31.37 -25.08 10.02
N GLU A 576 30.54 -24.05 10.25
CA GLU A 576 29.18 -24.00 9.73
C GLU A 576 29.14 -24.02 8.20
N LYS A 577 30.03 -23.24 7.55
CA LYS A 577 30.14 -23.22 6.09
C LYS A 577 30.55 -24.58 5.52
N MET A 578 31.50 -25.27 6.17
CA MET A 578 31.89 -26.62 5.77
C MET A 578 30.71 -27.60 5.84
N LEU A 579 29.91 -27.57 6.91
CA LEU A 579 28.74 -28.43 7.07
C LEU A 579 27.64 -28.10 6.03
N LEU A 580 27.41 -26.81 5.74
CA LEU A 580 26.45 -26.37 4.72
C LEU A 580 26.86 -26.84 3.32
N VAL A 581 28.15 -26.72 2.96
CA VAL A 581 28.67 -27.19 1.68
C VAL A 581 28.58 -28.72 1.57
N GLU A 582 28.84 -29.44 2.66
CA GLU A 582 28.65 -30.90 2.71
C GLU A 582 27.19 -31.29 2.47
N LEU A 583 26.25 -30.58 3.12
CA LEU A 583 24.81 -30.80 2.94
C LEU A 583 24.37 -30.52 1.50
N PHE A 584 24.88 -29.44 0.89
CA PHE A 584 24.66 -29.11 -0.51
C PHE A 584 25.19 -30.18 -1.46
N ARG A 585 26.45 -30.61 -1.29
CA ARG A 585 27.08 -31.64 -2.15
C ARG A 585 26.41 -33.01 -2.01
N LYS A 586 25.84 -33.32 -0.84
CA LYS A 586 25.04 -34.54 -0.64
C LYS A 586 23.84 -34.62 -1.60
N GLN A 587 23.25 -33.48 -1.97
CA GLN A 587 22.12 -33.45 -2.91
C GLN A 587 22.54 -33.72 -4.36
N ARG A 588 23.81 -33.46 -4.72
CA ARG A 588 24.36 -33.73 -6.06
C ARG A 588 24.62 -35.22 -6.31
N LEU A 589 25.15 -35.94 -5.30
CA LEU A 589 25.66 -37.31 -5.43
C LEU A 589 24.60 -38.36 -5.79
N SER A 590 23.31 -38.03 -5.74
CA SER A 590 22.19 -38.95 -5.97
C SER A 590 21.61 -38.89 -7.38
N ILE A 591 22.19 -38.11 -8.30
CA ILE A 591 21.66 -37.88 -9.67
C ILE A 591 22.03 -39.01 -10.65
N ASP A 592 23.06 -39.81 -10.36
CA ASP A 592 23.58 -40.84 -11.28
C ASP A 592 22.79 -42.18 -11.28
N ALA A 593 21.68 -42.28 -10.54
CA ALA A 593 20.85 -43.49 -10.48
C ALA A 593 19.49 -43.31 -11.20
N SER A 594 19.49 -43.62 -12.50
CA SER A 594 18.36 -44.11 -13.32
C SER A 594 16.90 -43.91 -12.83
N SER A 595 16.18 -43.02 -13.53
CA SER A 595 14.78 -43.23 -14.01
C SER A 595 13.69 -43.70 -13.02
N SER A 596 13.10 -42.76 -12.28
CA SER A 596 11.65 -42.57 -12.04
C SER A 596 11.47 -41.69 -10.80
N MET A 597 11.72 -40.39 -10.96
CA MET A 597 11.67 -39.42 -9.84
C MET A 597 10.22 -39.13 -9.46
N ASN A 598 9.83 -39.45 -8.23
CA ASN A 598 8.67 -38.86 -7.58
C ASN A 598 8.97 -37.36 -7.35
N LYS A 599 8.65 -36.51 -8.32
CA LYS A 599 8.84 -35.06 -8.22
C LYS A 599 7.73 -34.44 -7.36
N LEU A 600 7.85 -34.60 -6.04
CA LEU A 600 7.01 -33.85 -5.13
C LEU A 600 7.43 -32.37 -5.18
N PRO A 601 6.50 -31.41 -5.36
CA PRO A 601 6.82 -29.98 -5.42
C PRO A 601 7.61 -29.47 -4.21
N ILE A 602 7.44 -30.12 -3.04
CA ILE A 602 8.13 -29.76 -1.80
C ILE A 602 9.65 -29.98 -1.86
N VAL A 603 10.10 -31.01 -2.59
CA VAL A 603 11.53 -31.35 -2.75
C VAL A 603 12.27 -30.22 -3.47
N ASP A 604 11.69 -29.72 -4.56
CA ASP A 604 12.24 -28.60 -5.31
C ASP A 604 12.23 -27.31 -4.48
N ILE A 605 11.20 -27.09 -3.65
CA ILE A 605 11.14 -25.93 -2.75
C ILE A 605 12.28 -26.00 -1.74
N LEU A 606 12.43 -27.10 -1.01
CA LEU A 606 13.50 -27.26 -0.01
C LEU A 606 14.89 -27.17 -0.65
N LEU A 607 15.09 -27.81 -1.82
CA LEU A 607 16.33 -27.71 -2.56
C LEU A 607 16.62 -26.25 -2.97
N SER A 608 15.62 -25.50 -3.42
CA SER A 608 15.79 -24.07 -3.75
C SER A 608 16.19 -23.23 -2.53
N LYS A 609 15.70 -23.58 -1.33
CA LYS A 609 16.13 -22.94 -0.08
C LYS A 609 17.61 -23.18 0.23
N LEU A 610 18.04 -24.44 0.15
CA LEU A 610 19.42 -24.81 0.40
C LEU A 610 20.39 -24.21 -0.61
N ILE A 611 20.06 -24.23 -1.91
CA ILE A 611 20.89 -23.60 -2.94
C ILE A 611 21.07 -22.11 -2.64
N LEU A 612 19.98 -21.40 -2.28
CA LEU A 612 20.05 -19.98 -1.98
C LEU A 612 20.95 -19.66 -0.78
N VAL A 613 20.75 -20.37 0.34
CA VAL A 613 21.59 -20.22 1.55
C VAL A 613 23.05 -20.55 1.23
N SER A 614 23.30 -21.59 0.44
CA SER A 614 24.65 -22.00 0.07
C SER A 614 25.36 -20.96 -0.80
N ILE A 615 24.66 -20.34 -1.77
CA ILE A 615 25.21 -19.22 -2.55
C ILE A 615 25.49 -18.02 -1.64
N ALA A 616 24.54 -17.63 -0.79
CA ALA A 616 24.71 -16.43 0.04
C ALA A 616 25.89 -16.55 1.03
N TYR A 617 26.06 -17.71 1.68
CA TYR A 617 27.02 -17.89 2.76
C TYR A 617 28.33 -18.60 2.37
N CYS A 618 28.30 -19.46 1.35
CA CYS A 618 29.36 -20.43 1.06
C CYS A 618 29.92 -20.36 -0.38
N TRP A 619 29.54 -19.38 -1.20
CA TRP A 619 29.95 -19.29 -2.62
C TRP A 619 31.48 -19.36 -2.88
N LYS A 620 32.30 -18.97 -1.90
CA LYS A 620 33.76 -19.01 -2.00
C LYS A 620 34.34 -20.43 -2.00
N ASP A 621 33.62 -21.37 -1.41
CA ASP A 621 34.06 -22.76 -1.23
C ASP A 621 33.55 -23.69 -2.36
N PHE A 622 32.86 -23.11 -3.36
CA PHE A 622 32.28 -23.83 -4.50
C PHE A 622 33.33 -24.13 -5.58
N GLY A 623 33.32 -25.37 -6.08
CA GLY A 623 34.02 -25.77 -7.29
C GLY A 623 33.21 -25.52 -8.56
N GLU A 624 33.77 -25.88 -9.72
CA GLU A 624 33.05 -25.71 -11.01
C GLU A 624 31.76 -26.54 -11.07
N GLU A 625 31.79 -27.79 -10.62
CA GLU A 625 30.63 -28.68 -10.60
C GLU A 625 29.53 -28.21 -9.63
N ASP A 626 29.90 -27.48 -8.57
CA ASP A 626 28.93 -26.88 -7.64
C ASP A 626 28.14 -25.77 -8.37
N TRP A 627 28.83 -24.91 -9.13
CA TRP A 627 28.19 -23.86 -9.94
C TRP A 627 27.36 -24.40 -11.10
N GLU A 628 27.80 -25.47 -11.77
CA GLU A 628 27.01 -26.15 -12.80
C GLU A 628 25.66 -26.63 -12.26
N PHE A 629 25.68 -27.25 -11.08
CA PHE A 629 24.46 -27.71 -10.40
C PHE A 629 23.53 -26.54 -10.04
N VAL A 630 24.08 -25.46 -9.48
CA VAL A 630 23.30 -24.24 -9.19
C VAL A 630 22.64 -23.69 -10.46
N ILE A 631 23.42 -23.41 -11.49
CA ILE A 631 22.95 -22.77 -12.72
C ILE A 631 21.88 -23.63 -13.43
N TYR A 632 22.05 -24.96 -13.41
CA TYR A 632 21.05 -25.90 -13.93
C TYR A 632 19.70 -25.74 -13.20
N HIS A 633 19.71 -25.78 -11.87
CA HIS A 633 18.48 -25.68 -11.08
C HIS A 633 17.82 -24.30 -11.17
N LEU A 634 18.61 -23.21 -11.15
CA LEU A 634 18.07 -21.86 -11.33
C LEU A 634 17.29 -21.74 -12.65
N ARG A 635 17.84 -22.29 -13.74
CA ARG A 635 17.13 -22.33 -15.03
C ARG A 635 15.87 -23.20 -14.97
N CYS A 636 15.97 -24.41 -14.43
CA CYS A 636 14.86 -25.37 -14.36
C CYS A 636 13.68 -24.88 -13.51
N TRP A 637 13.93 -24.04 -12.50
CA TRP A 637 12.87 -23.48 -11.65
C TRP A 637 12.23 -22.20 -12.22
N ILE A 638 12.89 -21.50 -13.13
CA ILE A 638 12.31 -20.34 -13.84
C ILE A 638 11.35 -20.80 -14.96
N GLU A 639 11.70 -21.85 -15.71
CA GLU A 639 10.94 -22.30 -16.89
C GLU A 639 9.44 -22.59 -16.60
N PRO A 640 9.05 -23.26 -15.51
CA PRO A 640 7.62 -23.50 -15.21
C PRO A 640 6.81 -22.21 -15.02
N ALA A 641 7.41 -21.16 -14.45
CA ALA A 641 6.76 -19.86 -14.32
C ALA A 641 6.66 -19.14 -15.68
N VAL A 642 7.67 -19.31 -16.55
CA VAL A 642 7.62 -18.82 -17.94
C VAL A 642 6.45 -19.46 -18.67
N VAL A 643 6.33 -20.79 -18.63
CA VAL A 643 5.25 -21.54 -19.29
C VAL A 643 3.87 -21.12 -18.76
N ALA A 644 3.71 -20.99 -17.44
CA ALA A 644 2.44 -20.54 -16.86
C ALA A 644 2.04 -19.13 -17.34
N MET A 645 3.01 -18.21 -17.45
CA MET A 645 2.74 -16.86 -17.95
C MET A 645 2.52 -16.83 -19.47
N GLU A 646 3.18 -17.72 -20.22
CA GLU A 646 2.94 -17.91 -21.65
C GLU A 646 1.52 -18.43 -21.90
N GLU A 647 1.08 -19.44 -21.15
CA GLU A 647 -0.29 -19.97 -21.19
C GLU A 647 -1.34 -18.88 -20.90
N VAL A 648 -1.07 -18.00 -19.92
CA VAL A 648 -1.95 -16.85 -19.64
C VAL A 648 -2.01 -15.90 -20.84
N ALA A 649 -0.89 -15.57 -21.48
CA ALA A 649 -0.88 -14.70 -22.65
C ALA A 649 -1.61 -15.33 -23.85
N GLU A 650 -1.46 -16.64 -24.07
CA GLU A 650 -2.19 -17.40 -25.10
C GLU A 650 -3.69 -17.41 -24.83
N ASN A 651 -4.11 -17.73 -23.60
CA ASN A 651 -5.52 -17.73 -23.20
C ASN A 651 -6.17 -16.34 -23.39
N VAL A 652 -5.44 -15.27 -23.08
CA VAL A 652 -5.91 -13.89 -23.32
C VAL A 652 -6.01 -13.60 -24.83
N ASN A 653 -5.03 -14.06 -25.62
CA ASN A 653 -5.06 -13.90 -27.08
C ASN A 653 -6.23 -14.68 -27.71
N ASP A 654 -6.50 -15.90 -27.26
CA ASP A 654 -7.64 -16.71 -27.68
C ASP A 654 -8.96 -16.01 -27.34
N ALA A 655 -9.08 -15.44 -26.13
CA ALA A 655 -10.25 -14.65 -25.75
C ALA A 655 -10.51 -13.48 -26.72
N ILE A 656 -9.47 -12.81 -27.23
CA ILE A 656 -9.60 -11.72 -28.22
C ILE A 656 -10.06 -12.25 -29.57
N THR A 657 -9.44 -13.31 -30.07
CA THR A 657 -9.81 -13.90 -31.36
C THR A 657 -11.26 -14.40 -31.35
N HIS A 658 -11.74 -14.92 -30.21
CA HIS A 658 -13.13 -15.33 -30.02
C HIS A 658 -14.09 -14.16 -29.76
N ALA A 659 -13.68 -13.10 -29.05
CA ALA A 659 -14.50 -11.91 -28.76
C ALA A 659 -14.86 -11.10 -30.01
N SER A 660 -14.07 -11.23 -31.09
CA SER A 660 -14.38 -10.63 -32.41
C SER A 660 -15.74 -11.08 -33.00
N LYS A 661 -16.39 -12.10 -32.39
CA LYS A 661 -17.75 -12.57 -32.71
C LYS A 661 -18.70 -12.34 -31.52
N SER A 662 -19.14 -11.10 -31.31
CA SER A 662 -20.30 -10.72 -30.48
C SER A 662 -20.43 -11.40 -29.10
N VAL A 663 -19.39 -11.32 -28.25
CA VAL A 663 -19.46 -11.78 -26.85
C VAL A 663 -19.62 -10.58 -25.91
N ASP A 664 -20.41 -10.75 -24.85
CA ASP A 664 -20.69 -9.78 -23.80
C ASP A 664 -19.41 -9.44 -23.00
N LEU A 665 -19.08 -8.15 -22.86
CA LEU A 665 -17.84 -7.65 -22.21
C LEU A 665 -17.65 -8.21 -20.78
N GLN A 666 -18.76 -8.49 -20.11
CA GLN A 666 -18.81 -9.03 -18.75
C GLN A 666 -18.36 -10.50 -18.69
N MET A 667 -18.67 -11.30 -19.71
CA MET A 667 -18.25 -12.70 -19.78
C MET A 667 -16.75 -12.81 -20.04
N THR A 668 -16.21 -11.94 -20.90
CA THR A 668 -14.75 -11.85 -21.15
C THR A 668 -14.00 -11.44 -19.88
N SER A 669 -14.54 -10.50 -19.09
CA SER A 669 -13.92 -10.09 -17.82
C SER A 669 -13.91 -11.24 -16.79
N MET A 670 -15.00 -12.00 -16.65
CA MET A 670 -15.05 -13.19 -15.79
C MET A 670 -14.09 -14.30 -16.25
N MET A 671 -13.95 -14.51 -17.56
CA MET A 671 -12.98 -15.47 -18.10
C MET A 671 -11.55 -15.06 -17.76
N LEU A 672 -11.20 -13.78 -17.90
CA LEU A 672 -9.88 -13.25 -17.54
C LEU A 672 -9.57 -13.38 -16.05
N GLU A 673 -10.53 -13.07 -15.18
CA GLU A 673 -10.39 -13.27 -13.74
C GLU A 673 -10.15 -14.75 -13.39
N HIS A 674 -10.87 -15.66 -14.05
CA HIS A 674 -10.67 -17.09 -13.87
C HIS A 674 -9.29 -17.54 -14.38
N THR A 675 -8.84 -17.10 -15.56
CA THR A 675 -7.51 -17.43 -16.10
C THR A 675 -6.37 -17.00 -15.18
N VAL A 676 -6.48 -15.81 -14.58
CA VAL A 676 -5.51 -15.31 -13.61
C VAL A 676 -5.60 -16.05 -12.28
N SER A 677 -6.81 -16.37 -11.82
CA SER A 677 -7.03 -17.05 -10.54
C SER A 677 -6.71 -18.56 -10.59
N SER A 678 -6.72 -19.18 -11.78
CA SER A 678 -6.40 -20.59 -11.98
C SER A 678 -4.91 -20.89 -12.00
N ILE A 679 -4.05 -19.87 -11.95
CA ILE A 679 -2.59 -20.04 -11.95
C ILE A 679 -2.17 -20.71 -10.63
N ASP A 680 -1.53 -21.88 -10.73
CA ASP A 680 -0.89 -22.49 -9.57
C ASP A 680 0.19 -21.54 -9.01
N PRO A 681 0.15 -21.16 -7.72
CA PRO A 681 1.18 -20.31 -7.12
C PRO A 681 2.53 -21.02 -6.94
N SER A 682 2.60 -22.36 -7.08
CA SER A 682 3.82 -23.13 -6.81
C SER A 682 5.01 -22.80 -7.73
N PRO A 683 4.85 -22.64 -9.07
CA PRO A 683 5.96 -22.31 -9.97
C PRO A 683 6.56 -20.93 -9.70
N PHE A 684 5.72 -19.95 -9.37
CA PHE A 684 6.15 -18.58 -9.06
C PHE A 684 6.99 -18.52 -7.78
N LYS A 685 6.71 -19.37 -6.79
CA LYS A 685 7.53 -19.47 -5.57
C LYS A 685 8.93 -20.01 -5.86
N LEU A 686 9.04 -21.03 -6.70
CA LEU A 686 10.32 -21.61 -7.12
C LEU A 686 11.12 -20.62 -7.99
N ALA A 687 10.46 -20.01 -8.97
CA ALA A 687 11.06 -18.98 -9.81
C ALA A 687 11.54 -17.79 -8.99
N ARG A 688 10.80 -17.37 -7.96
CA ARG A 688 11.24 -16.32 -7.03
C ARG A 688 12.57 -16.69 -6.36
N ASN A 689 12.68 -17.88 -5.76
CA ASN A 689 13.93 -18.31 -5.13
C ASN A 689 15.07 -18.38 -6.14
N ALA A 690 14.79 -18.84 -7.37
CA ALA A 690 15.77 -18.88 -8.45
C ALA A 690 16.23 -17.49 -8.90
N LEU A 691 15.33 -16.50 -9.00
CA LEU A 691 15.69 -15.12 -9.36
C LEU A 691 16.60 -14.47 -8.31
N VAL A 692 16.37 -14.74 -7.02
CA VAL A 692 17.26 -14.27 -5.95
C VAL A 692 18.61 -14.95 -6.04
N GLY A 693 18.63 -16.28 -6.23
CA GLY A 693 19.87 -17.03 -6.41
C GLY A 693 20.68 -16.54 -7.61
N PHE A 694 20.00 -16.21 -8.71
CA PHE A 694 20.60 -15.59 -9.89
C PHE A 694 21.14 -14.19 -9.59
N SER A 695 20.41 -13.38 -8.82
CA SER A 695 20.86 -12.03 -8.43
C SER A 695 22.10 -12.07 -7.53
N LEU A 696 22.14 -12.98 -6.55
CA LEU A 696 23.33 -13.23 -5.73
C LEU A 696 24.52 -13.68 -6.57
N PHE A 697 24.29 -14.62 -7.49
CA PHE A 697 25.32 -15.08 -8.41
C PHE A 697 25.87 -13.93 -9.27
N TRP A 698 25.00 -13.06 -9.76
CA TRP A 698 25.39 -11.89 -10.54
C TRP A 698 26.19 -10.86 -9.73
N GLU A 699 25.83 -10.62 -8.46
CA GLU A 699 26.61 -9.75 -7.57
C GLU A 699 28.02 -10.30 -7.29
N VAL A 700 28.15 -11.63 -7.14
CA VAL A 700 29.45 -12.30 -6.99
C VAL A 700 30.34 -12.09 -8.22
N ILE A 701 29.73 -12.04 -9.41
CA ILE A 701 30.41 -11.81 -10.67
C ILE A 701 30.84 -10.34 -10.85
N GLU A 702 29.96 -9.37 -10.56
CA GLU A 702 30.22 -7.93 -10.78
C GLU A 702 31.24 -7.32 -9.79
N HIS A 703 31.42 -7.91 -8.61
CA HIS A 703 32.25 -7.35 -7.53
C HIS A 703 33.22 -8.36 -6.89
N PRO A 704 34.34 -8.71 -7.55
CA PRO A 704 35.42 -9.39 -6.87
C PRO A 704 36.00 -8.43 -5.81
N LYS A 705 35.84 -8.75 -4.52
CA LYS A 705 36.50 -8.01 -3.44
C LYS A 705 38.03 -8.10 -3.60
N ASN A 706 38.63 -7.09 -4.22
CA ASN A 706 40.03 -6.59 -4.22
C ASN A 706 41.27 -7.52 -4.10
N GLU A 707 41.18 -8.86 -4.12
CA GLU A 707 42.40 -9.72 -4.19
C GLU A 707 42.37 -10.85 -5.24
N ASP A 708 41.22 -11.16 -5.88
CA ASP A 708 41.08 -12.30 -6.81
C ASP A 708 40.55 -11.92 -8.22
N THR A 709 41.16 -10.93 -8.87
CA THR A 709 40.73 -10.42 -10.19
C THR A 709 40.97 -11.41 -11.35
N GLU A 710 41.84 -12.41 -11.21
CA GLU A 710 42.18 -13.35 -12.30
C GLU A 710 41.24 -14.59 -12.40
N LYS A 711 40.62 -15.01 -11.29
CA LYS A 711 39.66 -16.16 -11.29
C LYS A 711 38.24 -15.77 -11.69
N SER A 712 37.84 -14.52 -11.41
CA SER A 712 36.49 -14.02 -11.72
C SER A 712 36.28 -13.76 -13.22
N SER A 713 37.29 -13.24 -13.93
CA SER A 713 37.19 -12.98 -15.37
C SER A 713 37.10 -14.25 -16.23
N SER A 714 37.77 -15.35 -15.84
CA SER A 714 37.72 -16.61 -16.60
C SER A 714 36.41 -17.38 -16.44
N LEU A 715 35.70 -17.21 -15.31
CA LEU A 715 34.38 -17.78 -15.08
C LEU A 715 33.29 -17.06 -15.90
N ILE A 716 33.40 -15.74 -16.09
CA ILE A 716 32.44 -14.95 -16.87
C ILE A 716 32.42 -15.42 -18.33
N ASP A 717 33.59 -15.54 -18.95
CA ASP A 717 33.71 -15.94 -20.36
C ASP A 717 33.20 -17.38 -20.62
N LYS A 718 33.30 -18.27 -19.62
CA LYS A 718 32.82 -19.66 -19.71
C LYS A 718 31.29 -19.76 -19.57
N TRP A 719 30.70 -18.95 -18.69
CA TRP A 719 29.28 -19.05 -18.34
C TRP A 719 28.37 -18.04 -19.03
N GLU A 720 28.93 -17.09 -19.80
CA GLU A 720 28.17 -16.05 -20.53
C GLU A 720 27.00 -16.62 -21.34
N ILE A 721 27.22 -17.72 -22.08
CA ILE A 721 26.17 -18.37 -22.89
C ILE A 721 25.06 -18.96 -22.03
N VAL A 722 25.37 -19.47 -20.84
CA VAL A 722 24.40 -20.09 -19.94
C VAL A 722 23.64 -19.02 -19.16
N LEU A 723 24.32 -17.95 -18.74
CA LEU A 723 23.74 -16.74 -18.18
C LEU A 723 22.74 -16.10 -19.16
N ASP A 724 23.12 -15.96 -20.43
CA ASP A 724 22.24 -15.48 -21.50
C ASP A 724 20.96 -16.32 -21.60
N ARG A 725 21.02 -17.65 -21.39
CA ARG A 725 19.83 -18.53 -21.43
C ARG A 725 18.91 -18.34 -20.22
N ILE A 726 19.47 -18.09 -19.03
CA ILE A 726 18.66 -17.77 -17.85
C ILE A 726 17.98 -16.41 -18.06
N LEU A 727 18.75 -15.41 -18.51
CA LEU A 727 18.22 -14.09 -18.85
C LEU A 727 17.17 -14.16 -19.95
N GLU A 728 17.33 -15.04 -20.95
CA GLU A 728 16.34 -15.30 -21.98
C GLU A 728 15.01 -15.82 -21.39
N GLY A 729 15.07 -16.76 -20.43
CA GLY A 729 13.88 -17.21 -19.70
C GLY A 729 13.21 -16.10 -18.89
N ILE A 730 14.00 -15.27 -18.19
CA ILE A 730 13.49 -14.12 -17.44
C ILE A 730 12.86 -13.08 -18.38
N LEU A 731 13.48 -12.82 -19.53
CA LEU A 731 12.96 -11.92 -20.55
C LEU A 731 11.67 -12.48 -21.16
N ARG A 732 11.58 -13.79 -21.43
CA ARG A 732 10.32 -14.43 -21.88
C ARG A 732 9.21 -14.20 -20.86
N LEU A 733 9.46 -14.45 -19.57
CA LEU A 733 8.50 -14.15 -18.51
C LEU A 733 8.03 -12.69 -18.53
N PHE A 734 8.97 -11.75 -18.66
CA PHE A 734 8.71 -10.31 -18.78
C PHE A 734 7.89 -9.96 -20.02
N PHE A 735 8.21 -10.53 -21.19
CA PHE A 735 7.47 -10.29 -22.42
C PHE A 735 6.08 -10.94 -22.41
N SER A 736 5.91 -12.12 -21.79
CA SER A 736 4.61 -12.79 -21.70
C SER A 736 3.63 -11.99 -20.84
N THR A 737 4.08 -11.42 -19.72
CA THR A 737 3.22 -10.52 -18.92
C THR A 737 2.91 -9.21 -19.65
N ALA A 738 3.87 -8.66 -20.38
CA ALA A 738 3.68 -7.47 -21.20
C ALA A 738 2.69 -7.74 -22.35
N ALA A 739 2.77 -8.92 -22.97
CA ALA A 739 1.87 -9.35 -24.03
C ALA A 739 0.45 -9.56 -23.51
N ALA A 740 0.28 -10.27 -22.38
CA ALA A 740 -1.02 -10.45 -21.75
C ALA A 740 -1.71 -9.10 -21.47
N GLU A 741 -0.96 -8.09 -21.01
CA GLU A 741 -1.50 -6.74 -20.79
C GLU A 741 -1.82 -6.01 -22.10
N ALA A 742 -0.95 -6.06 -23.11
CA ALA A 742 -1.22 -5.44 -24.41
C ALA A 742 -2.47 -6.03 -25.07
N LEU A 743 -2.60 -7.36 -25.01
CA LEU A 743 -3.76 -8.09 -25.46
C LEU A 743 -5.01 -7.64 -24.69
N ALA A 744 -4.98 -7.67 -23.35
CA ALA A 744 -6.11 -7.24 -22.53
C ALA A 744 -6.50 -5.76 -22.75
N SER A 745 -5.52 -4.87 -22.94
CA SER A 745 -5.74 -3.44 -23.21
C SER A 745 -6.46 -3.18 -24.53
N SER A 746 -6.33 -4.09 -25.50
CA SER A 746 -7.04 -3.99 -26.77
C SER A 746 -8.54 -4.34 -26.67
N ILE A 747 -8.95 -5.03 -25.59
CA ILE A 747 -10.35 -5.34 -25.28
C ILE A 747 -11.00 -4.15 -24.56
N CYS A 748 -10.49 -3.82 -23.37
CA CYS A 748 -10.96 -2.69 -22.56
C CYS A 748 -9.98 -2.37 -21.40
N SER A 749 -10.16 -1.20 -20.78
CA SER A 749 -9.34 -0.77 -19.63
C SER A 749 -9.54 -1.66 -18.39
N GLU A 750 -10.73 -2.22 -18.20
CA GLU A 750 -11.06 -3.11 -17.08
C GLU A 750 -10.32 -4.46 -17.19
N ALA A 751 -10.22 -5.03 -18.40
CA ALA A 751 -9.43 -6.23 -18.68
C ALA A 751 -7.94 -6.03 -18.38
N SER A 752 -7.37 -4.89 -18.79
CA SER A 752 -6.01 -4.50 -18.42
C SER A 752 -5.85 -4.34 -16.89
N SER A 753 -6.86 -3.77 -16.21
CA SER A 753 -6.88 -3.65 -14.74
C SER A 753 -6.85 -5.02 -14.04
N ILE A 754 -7.50 -6.06 -14.58
CA ILE A 754 -7.47 -7.42 -14.02
C ILE A 754 -6.05 -8.01 -14.06
N ILE A 755 -5.40 -7.99 -15.25
CA ILE A 755 -4.03 -8.49 -15.42
C ILE A 755 -3.05 -7.71 -14.54
N THR A 756 -3.15 -6.38 -14.51
CA THR A 756 -2.27 -5.53 -13.70
C THR A 756 -2.45 -5.75 -12.20
N SER A 757 -3.69 -5.94 -11.73
CA SER A 757 -3.98 -6.19 -10.31
C SER A 757 -3.40 -7.52 -9.83
N SER A 758 -3.31 -8.53 -10.70
CA SER A 758 -2.66 -9.81 -10.37
C SER A 758 -1.18 -9.64 -10.02
N ARG A 759 -0.48 -8.73 -10.70
CA ARG A 759 0.94 -8.45 -10.45
C ARG A 759 1.20 -7.76 -9.13
N LEU A 760 0.26 -6.92 -8.68
CA LEU A 760 0.38 -6.22 -7.39
C LEU A 760 0.42 -7.19 -6.21
N HIS A 761 -0.25 -8.34 -6.32
CA HIS A 761 -0.19 -9.40 -5.30
C HIS A 761 1.21 -10.03 -5.17
N GLN A 762 2.06 -9.90 -6.20
CA GLN A 762 3.42 -10.44 -6.24
C GLN A 762 4.45 -9.37 -6.64
N SER A 763 4.30 -8.13 -6.14
CA SER A 763 5.16 -6.99 -6.52
C SER A 763 6.66 -7.30 -6.41
N LYS A 764 7.11 -7.84 -5.27
CA LYS A 764 8.51 -8.21 -5.02
C LYS A 764 9.08 -9.20 -6.05
N PHE A 765 8.25 -10.12 -6.55
CA PHE A 765 8.68 -11.07 -7.59
C PHE A 765 8.94 -10.34 -8.91
N TRP A 766 8.04 -9.46 -9.30
CA TRP A 766 8.18 -8.66 -10.51
C TRP A 766 9.31 -7.62 -10.42
N ASP A 767 9.62 -7.12 -9.23
CA ASP A 767 10.79 -6.27 -9.00
C ASP A 767 12.11 -7.02 -9.29
N LEU A 768 12.22 -8.29 -8.88
CA LEU A 768 13.38 -9.14 -9.20
C LEU A 768 13.50 -9.42 -10.70
N VAL A 769 12.36 -9.68 -11.37
CA VAL A 769 12.32 -9.83 -12.83
C VAL A 769 12.80 -8.55 -13.51
N ALA A 770 12.24 -7.40 -13.13
CA ALA A 770 12.60 -6.10 -13.67
C ALA A 770 14.09 -5.77 -13.51
N SER A 771 14.64 -5.97 -12.31
CA SER A 771 16.07 -5.75 -12.02
C SER A 771 16.97 -6.61 -12.91
N SER A 772 16.61 -7.88 -13.09
CA SER A 772 17.33 -8.81 -13.98
C SER A 772 17.23 -8.41 -15.46
N VAL A 773 16.06 -7.92 -15.90
CA VAL A 773 15.84 -7.42 -17.27
C VAL A 773 16.69 -6.18 -17.56
N VAL A 774 16.79 -5.24 -16.63
CA VAL A 774 17.64 -4.03 -16.79
C VAL A 774 19.11 -4.41 -17.00
N LYS A 775 19.59 -5.43 -16.28
CA LYS A 775 20.97 -5.95 -16.38
C LYS A 775 21.23 -6.87 -17.58
N SER A 776 20.20 -7.24 -18.35
CA SER A 776 20.32 -8.23 -19.43
C SER A 776 21.27 -7.78 -20.58
N SER A 777 21.92 -8.74 -21.24
CA SER A 777 22.78 -8.46 -22.41
C SER A 777 21.96 -8.08 -23.65
N SER A 778 22.56 -7.36 -24.62
CA SER A 778 21.89 -7.01 -25.89
C SER A 778 21.49 -8.27 -26.69
N ARG A 779 22.31 -9.33 -26.63
CA ARG A 779 22.05 -10.62 -27.26
C ARG A 779 20.85 -11.34 -26.66
N ALA A 780 20.72 -11.36 -25.33
CA ALA A 780 19.57 -11.96 -24.65
C ALA A 780 18.28 -11.21 -25.02
N ARG A 781 18.31 -9.87 -25.03
CA ARG A 781 17.19 -9.01 -25.45
C ARG A 781 16.75 -9.30 -26.89
N GLU A 782 17.69 -9.39 -27.83
CA GLU A 782 17.41 -9.68 -29.24
C GLU A 782 16.74 -11.05 -29.42
N LYS A 783 17.25 -12.09 -28.75
CA LYS A 783 16.66 -13.44 -28.81
C LYS A 783 15.25 -13.48 -28.23
N ALA A 784 15.03 -12.82 -27.09
CA ALA A 784 13.72 -12.78 -26.45
C ALA A 784 12.68 -12.10 -27.37
N VAL A 785 13.04 -10.97 -28.01
CA VAL A 785 12.18 -10.30 -28.99
C VAL A 785 11.84 -11.23 -30.16
N LYS A 786 12.84 -11.89 -30.76
CA LYS A 786 12.61 -12.86 -31.84
C LYS A 786 11.73 -14.04 -31.40
N SER A 787 11.88 -14.50 -30.15
CA SER A 787 11.03 -15.56 -29.60
C SER A 787 9.56 -15.15 -29.56
N VAL A 788 9.28 -13.90 -29.14
CA VAL A 788 7.91 -13.36 -29.09
C VAL A 788 7.36 -13.10 -30.49
N GLU A 789 8.19 -12.67 -31.45
CA GLU A 789 7.77 -12.54 -32.86
C GLU A 789 7.36 -13.88 -33.48
N ILE A 790 8.09 -14.96 -33.15
CA ILE A 790 7.79 -16.32 -33.63
C ILE A 790 6.52 -16.88 -32.99
N TRP A 791 6.14 -16.40 -31.80
CA TRP A 791 4.99 -16.87 -31.05
C TRP A 791 3.65 -16.65 -31.77
N GLY A 792 3.57 -15.64 -32.64
CA GLY A 792 2.38 -15.41 -33.48
C GLY A 792 1.18 -14.83 -32.74
N LEU A 793 1.38 -14.19 -31.59
CA LEU A 793 0.33 -13.43 -30.88
C LEU A 793 -0.16 -12.24 -31.73
N SER A 794 -1.40 -11.81 -31.51
CA SER A 794 -1.99 -10.67 -32.25
C SER A 794 -1.32 -9.32 -31.96
N LYS A 795 -0.56 -9.22 -30.86
CA LYS A 795 0.29 -8.07 -30.51
C LYS A 795 1.75 -8.51 -30.46
N GLY A 796 2.60 -7.79 -31.18
CA GLY A 796 4.05 -8.05 -31.23
C GLY A 796 4.80 -7.53 -29.99
N PRO A 797 6.09 -7.88 -29.84
CA PRO A 797 6.88 -7.59 -28.64
C PRO A 797 7.00 -6.10 -28.31
N ILE A 798 7.06 -5.24 -29.33
CA ILE A 798 7.17 -3.79 -29.13
C ILE A 798 5.88 -3.21 -28.54
N SER A 799 4.72 -3.61 -29.06
CA SER A 799 3.41 -3.17 -28.52
C SER A 799 3.20 -3.70 -27.10
N SER A 800 3.69 -4.91 -26.80
CA SER A 800 3.74 -5.46 -25.44
C SER A 800 4.52 -4.57 -24.48
N LEU A 801 5.72 -4.12 -24.87
CA LEU A 801 6.54 -3.22 -24.05
C LEU A 801 5.86 -1.85 -23.81
N PHE A 802 5.18 -1.30 -24.81
CA PHE A 802 4.42 -0.05 -24.65
C PHE A 802 3.23 -0.19 -23.70
N ALA A 803 2.51 -1.31 -23.74
CA ALA A 803 1.42 -1.56 -22.81
C ALA A 803 1.91 -1.63 -21.36
N LEU A 804 3.06 -2.27 -21.12
CA LEU A 804 3.67 -2.33 -19.81
C LEU A 804 4.21 -0.97 -19.34
N LEU A 805 4.78 -0.19 -20.26
CA LEU A 805 5.30 1.15 -19.97
C LEU A 805 4.18 2.14 -19.61
N PHE A 806 3.04 2.10 -20.31
CA PHE A 806 1.90 3.00 -20.13
C PHE A 806 0.73 2.35 -19.39
N SER A 807 1.03 1.38 -18.53
CA SER A 807 0.07 0.62 -17.75
C SER A 807 -0.87 1.48 -16.89
N THR A 808 -2.13 1.03 -16.74
CA THR A 808 -3.17 1.70 -15.93
C THR A 808 -2.91 1.62 -14.42
N LYS A 809 -2.37 0.50 -13.95
CA LYS A 809 -1.88 0.30 -12.57
C LYS A 809 -0.40 -0.09 -12.62
N PRO A 810 0.50 0.90 -12.75
CA PRO A 810 1.89 0.62 -13.04
C PRO A 810 2.65 0.05 -11.83
N LEU A 811 3.53 -0.91 -12.10
CA LEU A 811 4.60 -1.30 -11.18
C LEU A 811 5.90 -0.57 -11.62
N PRO A 812 6.46 0.33 -10.80
CA PRO A 812 7.58 1.18 -11.19
C PRO A 812 8.77 0.44 -11.80
N SER A 813 9.18 -0.67 -11.19
CA SER A 813 10.33 -1.47 -11.63
C SER A 813 10.11 -2.03 -13.04
N LEU A 814 8.90 -2.52 -13.34
CA LEU A 814 8.55 -3.04 -14.66
C LEU A 814 8.47 -1.94 -15.71
N GLN A 815 7.94 -0.76 -15.37
CA GLN A 815 7.93 0.40 -16.27
C GLN A 815 9.35 0.83 -16.63
N PHE A 816 10.24 0.91 -15.63
CA PHE A 816 11.64 1.25 -15.86
C PHE A 816 12.35 0.19 -16.70
N ALA A 817 12.10 -1.10 -16.44
CA ALA A 817 12.63 -2.18 -17.26
C ALA A 817 12.15 -2.09 -18.72
N ALA A 818 10.85 -1.83 -18.95
CA ALA A 818 10.30 -1.63 -20.29
C ALA A 818 10.95 -0.45 -21.00
N TYR A 819 11.14 0.68 -20.30
CA TYR A 819 11.87 1.84 -20.84
C TYR A 819 13.30 1.49 -21.24
N VAL A 820 14.05 0.79 -20.38
CA VAL A 820 15.44 0.39 -20.66
C VAL A 820 15.51 -0.52 -21.89
N VAL A 821 14.60 -1.49 -22.00
CA VAL A 821 14.54 -2.40 -23.15
C VAL A 821 14.20 -1.62 -24.44
N LEU A 822 13.24 -0.70 -24.41
CA LEU A 822 12.86 0.12 -25.58
C LEU A 822 13.92 1.15 -25.99
N SER A 823 14.72 1.67 -25.06
CA SER A 823 15.72 2.72 -25.33
C SER A 823 17.09 2.22 -25.74
N THR A 824 17.31 0.90 -25.77
CA THR A 824 18.63 0.29 -26.01
C THR A 824 18.67 -0.52 -27.31
N GLU A 825 19.86 -0.59 -27.91
CA GLU A 825 20.09 -1.44 -29.09
C GLU A 825 20.03 -2.94 -28.73
N PRO A 826 19.46 -3.80 -29.61
CA PRO A 826 18.98 -3.52 -30.97
C PRO A 826 17.51 -3.08 -31.07
N ILE A 827 16.78 -3.05 -29.95
CA ILE A 827 15.32 -2.87 -29.92
C ILE A 827 14.91 -1.43 -30.23
N SER A 828 15.76 -0.47 -29.89
CA SER A 828 15.48 0.97 -30.08
C SER A 828 15.15 1.33 -31.54
N HIS A 829 15.71 0.61 -32.52
CA HIS A 829 15.40 0.83 -33.94
C HIS A 829 13.95 0.43 -34.29
N PHE A 830 13.45 -0.67 -33.72
CA PHE A 830 12.10 -1.20 -33.98
C PHE A 830 11.00 -0.51 -33.17
N ALA A 831 11.39 0.23 -32.11
CA ALA A 831 10.47 0.96 -31.24
C ALA A 831 9.76 2.13 -31.95
N PHE A 832 10.37 2.72 -32.98
CA PHE A 832 9.88 3.96 -33.61
C PHE A 832 9.42 3.81 -35.06
N VAL A 833 10.11 3.00 -35.86
CA VAL A 833 9.83 2.87 -37.31
C VAL A 833 9.16 1.53 -37.59
N THR A 834 8.01 1.54 -38.25
CA THR A 834 7.43 0.33 -38.85
C THR A 834 8.08 0.08 -40.20
N ASP A 835 8.77 -1.05 -40.37
CA ASP A 835 9.18 -1.50 -41.70
C ASP A 835 7.91 -1.87 -42.47
N ASN A 836 7.56 -1.08 -43.49
CA ASN A 836 6.54 -1.46 -44.48
C ASN A 836 7.07 -2.66 -45.28
N LYS A 837 6.93 -3.86 -44.73
CA LYS A 837 6.91 -5.12 -45.47
C LYS A 837 5.51 -5.69 -45.42
N GLY A 838 4.70 -5.25 -46.38
CA GLY A 838 3.52 -5.90 -46.95
C GLY A 838 2.62 -6.72 -46.03
N ASP A 839 1.50 -6.12 -45.64
CA ASP A 839 0.22 -6.83 -45.66
C ASP A 839 -0.11 -7.20 -47.11
N SER A 840 0.33 -8.39 -47.53
CA SER A 840 -0.23 -9.08 -48.69
C SER A 840 -0.04 -10.59 -48.52
N LEU A 841 -0.82 -11.17 -47.61
CA LEU A 841 -1.19 -12.58 -47.67
C LEU A 841 -2.61 -12.66 -48.23
N ASP A 842 -2.74 -12.42 -49.53
CA ASP A 842 -3.78 -13.07 -50.32
C ASP A 842 -3.10 -13.63 -51.55
N GLY A 843 -3.12 -14.96 -51.64
CA GLY A 843 -2.58 -15.69 -52.77
C GLY A 843 -3.49 -15.51 -53.97
N ASP A 844 -2.93 -15.13 -55.12
CA ASP A 844 -3.32 -15.78 -56.36
C ASP A 844 -2.19 -15.75 -57.38
N ALA A 845 -1.76 -16.95 -57.75
CA ALA A 845 -0.84 -17.19 -58.84
C ALA A 845 -1.60 -17.08 -60.16
N SER A 846 -1.33 -16.04 -60.96
CA SER A 846 -1.19 -16.11 -62.44
C SER A 846 -1.28 -14.73 -63.08
N ASN A 847 -0.16 -14.23 -63.60
CA ASN A 847 0.03 -14.02 -65.04
C ASN A 847 1.29 -13.20 -65.29
N ASN A 848 2.14 -13.76 -66.14
CA ASN A 848 3.23 -13.06 -66.78
C ASN A 848 2.68 -11.90 -67.62
N GLN A 849 3.21 -10.69 -67.43
CA GLN A 849 3.59 -9.84 -68.56
C GLN A 849 4.65 -8.81 -68.16
N ASP A 850 5.71 -8.83 -68.95
CA ASP A 850 6.91 -8.02 -68.95
C ASP A 850 6.59 -6.58 -69.40
N GLY A 851 7.22 -5.56 -68.79
CA GLY A 851 6.96 -4.17 -69.15
C GLY A 851 7.63 -3.10 -68.27
N SER A 852 8.86 -2.72 -68.65
CA SER A 852 9.53 -1.42 -68.42
C SER A 852 9.64 -0.84 -67.00
N LEU A 853 10.88 -0.86 -66.49
CA LEU A 853 11.38 -0.04 -65.38
C LEU A 853 11.29 1.46 -65.69
N GLU A 854 10.44 2.19 -64.95
CA GLU A 854 10.64 3.61 -64.65
C GLU A 854 10.98 3.75 -63.14
N PRO A 855 12.06 4.45 -62.75
CA PRO A 855 12.35 4.71 -61.35
C PRO A 855 11.49 5.89 -60.88
N PHE A 856 10.26 5.62 -60.45
CA PHE A 856 9.51 6.59 -59.65
C PHE A 856 10.13 6.68 -58.26
N SER A 857 10.51 7.91 -57.91
CA SER A 857 10.92 8.31 -56.57
C SER A 857 9.78 8.09 -55.57
N GLU A 858 9.82 6.97 -54.85
CA GLU A 858 8.97 6.79 -53.68
C GLU A 858 9.53 7.63 -52.52
N GLU A 859 8.84 8.73 -52.21
CA GLU A 859 8.93 9.40 -50.92
C GLU A 859 8.47 8.42 -49.84
N ILE A 860 9.40 7.64 -49.26
CA ILE A 860 9.13 6.80 -48.09
C ILE A 860 8.85 7.74 -46.91
N ASN A 861 7.58 8.07 -46.67
CA ASN A 861 7.09 8.74 -45.47
C ASN A 861 7.40 7.85 -44.25
N VAL A 862 8.04 8.43 -43.24
CA VAL A 862 8.29 7.75 -41.96
C VAL A 862 6.96 7.71 -41.21
N HIS A 863 6.35 6.53 -41.10
CA HIS A 863 5.23 6.30 -40.19
C HIS A 863 5.79 5.92 -38.82
N LEU A 864 5.59 6.79 -37.83
CA LEU A 864 5.80 6.43 -36.43
C LEU A 864 4.72 5.43 -36.01
N ARG A 865 5.08 4.53 -35.08
CA ARG A 865 4.11 3.64 -34.42
C ARG A 865 2.96 4.44 -33.78
N GLU A 866 1.75 3.90 -33.87
CA GLU A 866 0.52 4.54 -33.37
C GLU A 866 0.60 4.88 -31.88
N GLU A 867 1.23 4.01 -31.09
CA GLU A 867 1.40 4.15 -29.64
C GLU A 867 2.17 5.42 -29.26
N ILE A 868 3.12 5.86 -30.08
CA ILE A 868 3.91 7.08 -29.84
C ILE A 868 3.36 8.28 -30.61
N SER A 869 2.87 8.08 -31.84
CA SER A 869 2.39 9.15 -32.70
C SER A 869 1.30 9.99 -32.02
N TYR A 870 0.30 9.35 -31.40
CA TYR A 870 -0.75 10.05 -30.67
C TYR A 870 -0.20 10.88 -29.49
N MET A 871 0.77 10.32 -28.75
CA MET A 871 1.40 10.94 -27.58
C MET A 871 2.28 12.14 -27.93
N LEU A 872 2.84 12.20 -29.14
CA LEU A 872 3.68 13.31 -29.60
C LEU A 872 2.87 14.42 -30.30
N GLU A 873 1.81 14.06 -31.04
CA GLU A 873 1.05 15.00 -31.86
C GLU A 873 -0.09 15.69 -31.08
N LYS A 874 -0.96 14.92 -30.42
CA LYS A 874 -2.24 15.43 -29.88
C LYS A 874 -2.26 15.55 -28.36
N TYR A 875 -1.68 14.59 -27.67
CA TYR A 875 -1.75 14.49 -26.21
C TYR A 875 -1.10 15.66 -25.44
N PRO A 876 0.01 16.29 -25.88
CA PRO A 876 0.59 17.43 -25.16
C PRO A 876 -0.39 18.63 -25.03
N ALA A 877 -1.30 18.79 -25.98
CA ALA A 877 -2.31 19.85 -25.94
C ALA A 877 -3.49 19.51 -25.00
N GLU A 878 -3.80 18.24 -24.81
CA GLU A 878 -4.85 17.77 -23.88
C GLU A 878 -4.36 17.77 -22.43
N VAL A 879 -3.09 17.42 -22.23
CA VAL A 879 -2.47 17.23 -20.93
C VAL A 879 -2.08 18.54 -20.24
N ILE A 880 -1.92 19.65 -20.97
CA ILE A 880 -1.47 20.92 -20.39
C ILE A 880 -2.40 21.44 -19.27
N GLU A 881 -3.69 21.06 -19.31
CA GLU A 881 -4.72 21.42 -18.33
C GLU A 881 -4.95 20.35 -17.25
N THR A 882 -4.32 19.16 -17.35
CA THR A 882 -4.45 18.09 -16.35
C THR A 882 -3.60 18.38 -15.10
N ASP A 883 -3.81 17.58 -14.04
CA ASP A 883 -2.98 17.68 -12.84
C ASP A 883 -1.48 17.48 -13.15
N LEU A 884 -0.62 18.20 -12.41
CA LEU A 884 0.82 18.16 -12.61
C LEU A 884 1.41 16.75 -12.39
N LEU A 885 0.79 15.92 -11.54
CA LEU A 885 1.25 14.57 -11.25
C LEU A 885 0.41 13.48 -11.93
N SER A 886 -0.43 13.85 -12.90
CA SER A 886 -1.27 12.87 -13.62
C SER A 886 -0.41 11.87 -14.40
N SER A 887 -0.86 10.61 -14.44
CA SER A 887 -0.13 9.53 -15.14
C SER A 887 -0.04 9.79 -16.65
N GLU A 888 -1.07 10.39 -17.25
CA GLU A 888 -1.08 10.77 -18.67
C GLU A 888 0.06 11.73 -19.00
N ARG A 889 0.33 12.68 -18.10
CA ARG A 889 1.39 13.67 -18.27
C ARG A 889 2.78 13.07 -18.21
N ILE A 890 3.00 12.21 -17.22
CA ILE A 890 4.26 11.51 -17.07
C ILE A 890 4.52 10.61 -18.28
N ASN A 891 3.48 9.95 -18.79
CA ASN A 891 3.58 9.11 -19.99
C ASN A 891 4.06 9.92 -21.21
N VAL A 892 3.58 11.16 -21.40
CA VAL A 892 4.09 12.06 -22.46
C VAL A 892 5.59 12.35 -22.29
N PHE A 893 6.05 12.64 -21.08
CA PHE A 893 7.47 12.90 -20.81
C PHE A 893 8.33 11.67 -21.07
N VAL A 894 7.87 10.49 -20.67
CA VAL A 894 8.54 9.22 -20.95
C VAL A 894 8.63 8.96 -22.47
N ALA A 895 7.56 9.19 -23.22
CA ALA A 895 7.55 9.04 -24.68
C ALA A 895 8.55 9.98 -25.38
N TRP A 896 8.61 11.25 -24.96
CA TRP A 896 9.62 12.20 -25.45
C TRP A 896 11.04 11.79 -25.07
N SER A 897 11.25 11.26 -23.87
CA SER A 897 12.54 10.73 -23.44
C SER A 897 13.01 9.57 -24.33
N LEU A 898 12.13 8.62 -24.64
CA LEU A 898 12.43 7.50 -25.56
C LEU A 898 12.83 8.01 -26.95
N LEU A 899 12.06 8.96 -27.51
CA LEU A 899 12.33 9.54 -28.84
C LEU A 899 13.70 10.23 -28.89
N LEU A 900 14.03 11.00 -27.84
CA LEU A 900 15.31 11.68 -27.72
C LEU A 900 16.46 10.68 -27.56
N SER A 901 16.28 9.61 -26.77
CA SER A 901 17.26 8.52 -26.67
C SER A 901 17.53 7.87 -28.04
N HIS A 902 16.50 7.62 -28.85
CA HIS A 902 16.66 7.08 -30.20
C HIS A 902 17.36 8.06 -31.15
N LEU A 903 17.02 9.35 -31.11
CA LEU A 903 17.70 10.37 -31.92
C LEU A 903 19.19 10.54 -31.58
N ILE A 904 19.56 10.25 -30.33
CA ILE A 904 20.94 10.31 -29.84
C ILE A 904 21.72 9.05 -30.23
N SER A 905 21.09 7.88 -30.29
CA SER A 905 21.75 6.64 -30.74
C SER A 905 22.08 6.67 -32.24
N LEU A 906 21.30 7.40 -33.04
CA LEU A 906 21.54 7.54 -34.48
C LEU A 906 22.75 8.46 -34.78
N PRO A 907 23.61 8.11 -35.76
CA PRO A 907 24.69 8.98 -36.22
C PRO A 907 24.17 10.35 -36.70
N SER A 908 24.92 11.42 -36.42
CA SER A 908 24.53 12.82 -36.71
C SER A 908 24.15 13.06 -38.17
N SER A 909 24.86 12.40 -39.09
CA SER A 909 24.72 12.52 -40.55
C SER A 909 23.84 11.43 -41.19
N SER A 910 23.10 10.65 -40.40
CA SER A 910 22.27 9.57 -40.95
C SER A 910 20.96 10.11 -41.55
N PRO A 911 20.52 9.63 -42.73
CA PRO A 911 19.28 10.09 -43.36
C PRO A 911 18.05 9.72 -42.50
N SER A 912 18.11 8.63 -41.73
CA SER A 912 17.06 8.23 -40.80
C SER A 912 16.85 9.27 -39.69
N ARG A 913 17.94 9.80 -39.12
CA ARG A 913 17.89 10.87 -38.11
C ARG A 913 17.27 12.14 -38.68
N GLU A 914 17.68 12.55 -39.87
CA GLU A 914 17.13 13.74 -40.53
C GLU A 914 15.63 13.62 -40.78
N LYS A 915 15.15 12.45 -41.23
CA LYS A 915 13.73 12.20 -41.45
C LYS A 915 12.91 12.30 -40.16
N VAL A 916 13.37 11.71 -39.06
CA VAL A 916 12.67 11.79 -37.76
C VAL A 916 12.66 13.23 -37.24
N VAL A 917 13.78 13.95 -37.35
CA VAL A 917 13.85 15.38 -36.98
C VAL A 917 12.89 16.22 -37.82
N GLN A 918 12.79 15.96 -39.13
CA GLN A 918 11.85 16.65 -40.02
C GLN A 918 10.40 16.37 -39.62
N TYR A 919 10.05 15.11 -39.36
CA TYR A 919 8.72 14.74 -38.87
C TYR A 919 8.36 15.48 -37.57
N ILE A 920 9.27 15.56 -36.59
CA ILE A 920 9.03 16.29 -35.34
C ILE A 920 8.80 17.80 -35.61
N GLN A 921 9.54 18.38 -36.56
CA GLN A 921 9.39 19.80 -36.90
C GLN A 921 8.06 20.13 -37.60
N ASP A 922 7.50 19.15 -38.31
CA ASP A 922 6.27 19.30 -39.10
C ASP A 922 5.01 18.92 -38.32
N SER A 923 5.06 17.84 -37.53
CA SER A 923 3.89 17.20 -36.91
C SER A 923 3.81 17.35 -35.39
N ALA A 924 4.93 17.41 -34.65
CA ALA A 924 4.90 17.39 -33.18
C ALA A 924 4.54 18.75 -32.56
N SER A 925 3.64 18.75 -31.57
CA SER A 925 3.17 19.99 -30.95
C SER A 925 4.21 20.63 -30.03
N ALA A 926 4.50 21.92 -30.23
CA ALA A 926 5.41 22.71 -29.39
C ALA A 926 4.93 22.85 -27.93
N THR A 927 3.68 22.50 -27.63
CA THR A 927 3.07 22.53 -26.29
C THR A 927 3.82 21.67 -25.28
N ILE A 928 4.58 20.65 -25.72
CA ILE A 928 5.44 19.87 -24.81
C ILE A 928 6.41 20.77 -24.02
N LEU A 929 6.98 21.80 -24.65
CA LEU A 929 7.91 22.70 -23.99
C LEU A 929 7.19 23.53 -22.92
N ASP A 930 5.96 23.94 -23.17
CA ASP A 930 5.12 24.61 -22.17
C ASP A 930 4.82 23.68 -20.98
N CYS A 931 4.48 22.41 -21.25
CA CYS A 931 4.27 21.40 -20.20
C CYS A 931 5.52 21.19 -19.33
N LEU A 932 6.73 21.11 -19.93
CA LEU A 932 7.98 20.98 -19.18
C LEU A 932 8.20 22.17 -18.24
N PHE A 933 7.92 23.39 -18.71
CA PHE A 933 8.10 24.60 -17.91
C PHE A 933 7.01 24.84 -16.85
N GLN A 934 5.88 24.11 -16.88
CA GLN A 934 4.96 24.05 -15.73
C GLN A 934 5.59 23.32 -14.52
N HIS A 935 6.56 22.43 -14.75
CA HIS A 935 7.31 21.73 -13.69
C HIS A 935 8.59 22.45 -13.25
N ILE A 936 8.95 23.53 -13.94
CA ILE A 936 10.14 24.34 -13.63
C ILE A 936 9.64 25.73 -13.21
N PRO A 937 9.51 26.02 -11.90
CA PRO A 937 8.96 27.29 -11.42
C PRO A 937 9.70 28.52 -11.96
N LEU A 938 9.12 29.15 -12.99
CA LEU A 938 9.73 30.28 -13.69
C LEU A 938 9.76 31.57 -12.87
N GLU A 939 8.91 31.70 -11.85
CA GLU A 939 8.81 32.87 -10.97
C GLU A 939 10.14 33.18 -10.24
N PHE A 940 10.94 32.15 -9.99
CA PHE A 940 12.24 32.24 -9.32
C PHE A 940 13.42 32.37 -10.29
N CYS A 941 13.17 32.27 -11.60
CA CYS A 941 14.17 32.38 -12.66
C CYS A 941 14.26 33.79 -13.25
N ALA A 942 13.59 34.78 -12.66
CA ALA A 942 13.63 36.17 -13.14
C ALA A 942 14.94 36.90 -12.74
N PRO A 943 15.49 37.77 -13.60
CA PRO A 943 16.71 38.54 -13.31
C PRO A 943 16.61 39.46 -12.06
N SER A 944 15.40 39.80 -11.64
CA SER A 944 15.11 40.64 -10.47
C SER A 944 15.21 39.89 -9.13
N ALA A 945 15.06 38.56 -9.11
CA ALA A 945 15.07 37.75 -7.89
C ALA A 945 16.50 37.48 -7.37
N VAL A 946 17.46 37.28 -8.28
CA VAL A 946 18.86 36.89 -7.96
C VAL A 946 19.68 38.02 -7.33
N LYS A 947 19.18 39.28 -7.32
CA LYS A 947 19.85 40.39 -6.62
C LYS A 947 19.71 40.32 -5.09
N LYS A 948 18.84 39.46 -4.54
CA LYS A 948 18.81 39.14 -3.10
C LYS A 948 19.66 37.90 -2.87
N LYS A 949 20.87 38.09 -2.35
CA LYS A 949 21.88 37.04 -2.16
C LYS A 949 21.53 35.93 -1.16
N ASP A 950 20.37 35.99 -0.49
CA ASP A 950 20.02 35.13 0.65
C ASP A 950 18.71 34.34 0.48
N GLN A 951 18.15 34.23 -0.74
CA GLN A 951 16.94 33.42 -0.97
C GLN A 951 17.32 32.11 -1.68
N GLU A 952 17.27 30.99 -0.94
CA GLU A 952 17.48 29.65 -1.48
C GLU A 952 16.48 29.37 -2.61
N LEU A 953 16.99 28.92 -3.77
CA LEU A 953 16.14 28.50 -4.89
C LEU A 953 15.26 27.31 -4.46
N PRO A 954 14.01 27.22 -4.93
CA PRO A 954 13.18 26.04 -4.67
C PRO A 954 13.88 24.75 -5.11
N ALA A 955 13.74 23.68 -4.32
CA ALA A 955 14.37 22.39 -4.59
C ALA A 955 14.07 21.85 -5.99
N SER A 956 12.85 22.05 -6.50
CA SER A 956 12.43 21.65 -7.85
C SER A 956 13.23 22.32 -8.97
N VAL A 957 13.53 23.62 -8.86
CA VAL A 957 14.33 24.35 -9.86
C VAL A 957 15.78 23.87 -9.85
N LEU A 958 16.33 23.62 -8.66
CA LEU A 958 17.69 23.13 -8.50
C LEU A 958 17.86 21.72 -9.07
N GLU A 959 16.91 20.82 -8.79
CA GLU A 959 16.90 19.46 -9.34
C GLU A 959 16.72 19.46 -10.86
N ALA A 960 15.79 20.26 -11.40
CA ALA A 960 15.63 20.42 -12.85
C ALA A 960 16.91 20.94 -13.53
N ALA A 961 17.58 21.93 -12.92
CA ALA A 961 18.83 22.49 -13.45
C ALA A 961 19.99 21.47 -13.42
N ARG A 962 20.13 20.72 -12.32
CA ARG A 962 21.11 19.64 -12.19
C ARG A 962 20.86 18.53 -13.21
N ALA A 963 19.60 18.13 -13.37
CA ALA A 963 19.21 17.09 -14.31
C ALA A 963 19.43 17.53 -15.77
N ALA A 964 19.07 18.76 -16.14
CA ALA A 964 19.34 19.31 -17.47
C ALA A 964 20.86 19.30 -17.78
N THR A 965 21.68 19.78 -16.84
CA THR A 965 23.13 19.80 -16.98
C THR A 965 23.71 18.39 -17.13
N ARG A 966 23.25 17.45 -16.30
CA ARG A 966 23.68 16.05 -16.35
C ARG A 966 23.28 15.39 -17.67
N ALA A 967 22.04 15.57 -18.11
CA ALA A 967 21.52 15.00 -19.34
C ALA A 967 22.28 15.48 -20.58
N ILE A 968 22.64 16.77 -20.65
CA ILE A 968 23.47 17.31 -21.74
C ILE A 968 24.87 16.70 -21.74
N ASN A 969 25.46 16.50 -20.56
CA ASN A 969 26.83 15.96 -20.44
C ASN A 969 26.89 14.46 -20.74
N CYS A 970 25.88 13.67 -20.36
CA CYS A 970 25.85 12.23 -20.59
C CYS A 970 24.98 11.80 -21.77
N SER A 971 24.34 12.75 -22.48
CA SER A 971 23.40 12.52 -23.58
C SER A 971 22.32 11.46 -23.25
N SER A 972 21.81 11.46 -22.02
CA SER A 972 20.85 10.45 -21.55
C SER A 972 19.98 10.98 -20.40
N ALA A 973 18.71 10.59 -20.39
CA ALA A 973 17.76 10.89 -19.31
C ALA A 973 17.42 9.67 -18.43
N VAL A 974 18.08 8.52 -18.64
CA VAL A 974 17.80 7.26 -17.92
C VAL A 974 17.88 7.43 -16.40
N PHE A 975 18.85 8.22 -15.91
CA PHE A 975 19.02 8.47 -14.48
C PHE A 975 17.82 9.19 -13.83
N ALA A 976 17.12 10.03 -14.58
CA ALA A 976 15.96 10.76 -14.08
C ALA A 976 14.76 9.81 -13.95
N LEU A 977 14.60 8.90 -14.92
CA LEU A 977 13.57 7.87 -14.95
C LEU A 977 13.77 6.79 -13.88
N GLU A 978 15.01 6.37 -13.63
CA GLU A 978 15.34 5.40 -12.59
C GLU A 978 14.90 5.88 -11.20
N SER A 979 14.89 7.20 -10.97
CA SER A 979 14.50 7.81 -9.70
C SER A 979 13.12 8.46 -9.73
N LEU A 980 12.35 8.28 -10.83
CA LEU A 980 11.08 8.96 -11.04
C LEU A 980 10.01 8.48 -10.06
N TRP A 981 10.04 7.19 -9.72
CA TRP A 981 9.05 6.55 -8.87
C TRP A 981 9.56 6.33 -7.44
N PRO A 982 8.72 6.49 -6.40
CA PRO A 982 7.34 7.00 -6.45
C PRO A 982 7.28 8.47 -6.92
N THR A 983 6.24 8.82 -7.68
CA THR A 983 6.14 10.09 -8.39
C THR A 983 5.98 11.26 -7.42
N GLY A 984 6.89 12.23 -7.52
CA GLY A 984 6.88 13.44 -6.71
C GLY A 984 7.25 14.68 -7.52
N PRO A 985 6.90 15.89 -7.06
CA PRO A 985 7.10 17.12 -7.82
C PRO A 985 8.57 17.38 -8.16
N GLU A 986 9.50 17.05 -7.26
CA GLU A 986 10.95 17.17 -7.48
C GLU A 986 11.47 16.18 -8.53
N LYS A 987 10.94 14.95 -8.53
CA LYS A 987 11.33 13.89 -9.48
C LYS A 987 10.83 14.20 -10.88
N VAL A 988 9.59 14.68 -11.00
CA VAL A 988 9.03 15.13 -12.29
C VAL A 988 9.75 16.38 -12.79
N ALA A 989 10.13 17.32 -11.91
CA ALA A 989 10.95 18.47 -12.28
C ALA A 989 12.36 18.05 -12.78
N SER A 990 12.98 17.05 -12.14
CA SER A 990 14.24 16.45 -12.59
C SER A 990 14.11 15.84 -13.99
N LEU A 991 13.06 15.04 -14.24
CA LEU A 991 12.77 14.50 -15.56
C LEU A 991 12.52 15.61 -16.60
N ALA A 992 11.72 16.62 -16.26
CA ALA A 992 11.43 17.73 -17.16
C ALA A 992 12.69 18.51 -17.54
N GLY A 993 13.56 18.77 -16.57
CA GLY A 993 14.87 19.39 -16.81
C GLY A 993 15.77 18.53 -17.71
N ALA A 994 15.85 17.22 -17.45
CA ALA A 994 16.62 16.29 -18.29
C ALA A 994 16.12 16.29 -19.74
N ILE A 995 14.81 16.17 -19.96
CA ILE A 995 14.18 16.20 -21.29
C ILE A 995 14.46 17.53 -21.98
N PHE A 996 14.24 18.67 -21.30
CA PHE A 996 14.52 19.98 -21.89
C PHE A 996 15.99 20.14 -22.31
N GLY A 997 16.92 19.67 -21.47
CA GLY A 997 18.36 19.64 -21.81
C GLY A 997 18.66 18.82 -23.07
N LEU A 998 18.06 17.63 -23.20
CA LEU A 998 18.19 16.79 -24.39
C LEU A 998 17.53 17.41 -25.64
N ILE A 999 16.35 18.03 -25.52
CA ILE A 999 15.71 18.73 -26.65
C ILE A 999 16.59 19.90 -27.12
N LEU A 1000 17.20 20.67 -26.21
CA LEU A 1000 18.14 21.73 -26.59
C LEU A 1000 19.35 21.20 -27.36
N GLN A 1001 19.88 20.04 -26.96
CA GLN A 1001 21.03 19.40 -27.59
C GLN A 1001 20.68 18.81 -28.97
N THR A 1002 19.51 18.17 -29.10
CA THR A 1002 19.14 17.35 -30.26
C THR A 1002 18.28 18.09 -31.29
N LEU A 1003 17.40 18.98 -30.83
CA LEU A 1003 16.36 19.66 -31.63
C LEU A 1003 16.40 21.19 -31.44
N PRO A 1004 17.55 21.87 -31.64
CA PRO A 1004 17.67 23.30 -31.36
C PRO A 1004 16.75 24.18 -32.22
N ALA A 1005 16.48 23.80 -33.48
CA ALA A 1005 15.56 24.55 -34.35
C ALA A 1005 14.10 24.51 -33.85
N TYR A 1006 13.68 23.37 -33.32
CA TYR A 1006 12.35 23.18 -32.73
C TYR A 1006 12.15 24.11 -31.52
N VAL A 1007 13.13 24.14 -30.60
CA VAL A 1007 13.09 25.04 -29.43
C VAL A 1007 13.12 26.51 -29.84
N ARG A 1008 13.93 26.89 -30.83
CA ARG A 1008 13.97 28.28 -31.34
C ARG A 1008 12.62 28.72 -31.88
N ARG A 1009 11.91 27.84 -32.61
CA ARG A 1009 10.58 28.14 -33.14
C ARG A 1009 9.57 28.39 -32.02
N TRP A 1010 9.56 27.53 -31.00
CA TRP A 1010 8.73 27.69 -29.81
C TRP A 1010 9.07 28.97 -29.04
N PHE A 1011 10.35 29.20 -28.71
CA PHE A 1011 10.81 30.34 -27.94
C PHE A 1011 10.46 31.69 -28.59
N ASN A 1012 10.59 31.78 -29.92
CA ASN A 1012 10.18 32.97 -30.68
C ASN A 1012 8.66 33.17 -30.73
N GLY A 1013 7.87 32.14 -30.45
CA GLY A 1013 6.41 32.18 -30.36
C GLY A 1013 5.87 32.64 -29.00
N ILE A 1014 6.69 32.66 -27.95
CA ILE A 1014 6.30 33.09 -26.60
C ILE A 1014 5.98 34.59 -26.62
N ARG A 1015 4.70 34.93 -26.38
CA ARG A 1015 4.24 36.33 -26.33
C ARG A 1015 4.49 36.99 -24.98
N ASP A 1016 4.45 36.21 -23.89
CA ASP A 1016 4.69 36.74 -22.56
C ASP A 1016 6.18 37.04 -22.33
N ARG A 1017 6.48 38.31 -22.08
CA ARG A 1017 7.85 38.79 -21.91
C ARG A 1017 8.48 38.28 -20.62
N SER A 1018 7.71 38.10 -19.54
CA SER A 1018 8.23 37.52 -18.30
C SER A 1018 8.67 36.08 -18.50
N THR A 1019 7.79 35.25 -19.06
CA THR A 1019 8.06 33.84 -19.36
C THR A 1019 9.26 33.69 -20.30
N SER A 1020 9.30 34.45 -21.41
CA SER A 1020 10.44 34.42 -22.35
C SER A 1020 11.77 34.80 -21.66
N SER A 1021 11.75 35.81 -20.77
CA SER A 1021 12.95 36.23 -20.03
C SER A 1021 13.41 35.19 -19.00
N ALA A 1022 12.46 34.53 -18.32
CA ALA A 1022 12.75 33.49 -17.32
C ALA A 1022 13.33 32.23 -17.97
N VAL A 1023 12.75 31.79 -19.11
CA VAL A 1023 13.28 30.69 -19.93
C VAL A 1023 14.69 31.02 -20.43
N GLU A 1024 14.90 32.22 -20.97
CA GLU A 1024 16.22 32.64 -21.45
C GLU A 1024 17.27 32.67 -20.31
N PHE A 1025 16.87 33.09 -19.11
CA PHE A 1025 17.74 33.05 -17.93
C PHE A 1025 18.09 31.62 -17.50
N PHE A 1026 17.10 30.73 -17.41
CA PHE A 1026 17.30 29.32 -17.03
C PHE A 1026 18.25 28.64 -18.02
N THR A 1027 17.99 28.77 -19.32
CA THR A 1027 18.84 28.19 -20.37
C THR A 1027 20.24 28.77 -20.31
N LYS A 1028 20.41 30.10 -20.23
CA LYS A 1028 21.72 30.75 -20.15
C LYS A 1028 22.54 30.31 -18.94
N SER A 1029 21.90 30.07 -17.80
CA SER A 1029 22.58 29.78 -16.54
C SER A 1029 22.99 28.32 -16.40
N TYR A 1030 22.13 27.38 -16.84
CA TYR A 1030 22.29 25.97 -16.55
C TYR A 1030 22.51 25.09 -17.80
N CYS A 1031 21.90 25.42 -18.93
CA CYS A 1031 21.93 24.57 -20.14
C CYS A 1031 22.96 25.02 -21.18
N SER A 1032 23.10 26.33 -21.42
CA SER A 1032 24.02 26.88 -22.43
C SER A 1032 25.50 26.60 -22.13
N PRO A 1033 26.01 26.70 -20.88
CA PRO A 1033 27.41 26.43 -20.60
C PRO A 1033 27.89 25.02 -21.00
N PRO A 1034 27.20 23.91 -20.62
CA PRO A 1034 27.62 22.58 -21.08
C PRO A 1034 27.43 22.39 -22.60
N LEU A 1035 26.37 22.93 -23.22
CA LEU A 1035 26.17 22.84 -24.67
C LEU A 1035 27.29 23.52 -25.47
N ILE A 1036 27.67 24.74 -25.08
CA ILE A 1036 28.78 25.47 -25.71
C ILE A 1036 30.09 24.71 -25.51
N ALA A 1037 30.34 24.17 -24.31
CA ALA A 1037 31.54 23.40 -24.03
C ALA A 1037 31.62 22.13 -24.92
N VAL A 1038 30.51 21.42 -25.11
CA VAL A 1038 30.42 20.25 -26.00
C VAL A 1038 30.74 20.66 -27.44
N GLU A 1039 30.07 21.68 -27.99
CA GLU A 1039 30.30 22.17 -29.36
C GLU A 1039 31.75 22.59 -29.60
N LEU A 1040 32.30 23.46 -28.75
CA LEU A 1040 33.69 23.92 -28.88
C LEU A 1040 34.70 22.77 -28.74
N SER A 1041 34.38 21.75 -27.95
CA SER A 1041 35.22 20.55 -27.82
C SER A 1041 35.18 19.68 -29.07
N GLN A 1042 34.02 19.55 -29.73
CA GLN A 1042 33.87 18.80 -30.97
C GLN A 1042 34.66 19.45 -32.10
N ILE A 1043 34.54 20.78 -32.25
CA ILE A 1043 35.30 21.56 -33.24
C ILE A 1043 36.82 21.43 -33.02
N LYS A 1044 37.26 21.42 -31.75
CA LYS A 1044 38.69 21.22 -31.44
C LYS A 1044 39.17 19.81 -31.77
N LYS A 1045 38.31 18.79 -31.65
CA LYS A 1045 38.63 17.38 -31.94
C LYS A 1045 38.66 17.10 -33.44
N SER A 1046 37.81 17.75 -34.23
CA SER A 1046 37.83 17.63 -35.69
C SER A 1046 39.15 18.13 -36.25
N LYS A 1047 39.87 17.25 -36.96
CA LYS A 1047 41.16 17.56 -37.59
C LYS A 1047 40.92 18.36 -38.86
N PHE A 1048 40.96 19.69 -38.74
CA PHE A 1048 40.82 20.61 -39.88
C PHE A 1048 42.17 20.99 -40.53
N VAL A 1049 43.29 20.51 -40.00
CA VAL A 1049 44.62 21.02 -40.37
C VAL A 1049 44.99 20.61 -41.79
N ASP A 1050 45.11 21.63 -42.64
CA ASP A 1050 45.58 21.62 -44.02
C ASP A 1050 46.54 22.81 -44.16
N ASP A 1051 47.51 22.79 -45.08
CA ASP A 1051 48.48 23.89 -45.25
C ASP A 1051 47.79 25.22 -45.63
N THR A 1052 46.54 25.12 -46.11
CA THR A 1052 45.68 26.24 -46.52
C THR A 1052 44.61 26.62 -45.49
N PHE A 1053 44.47 25.87 -44.37
CA PHE A 1053 43.35 26.04 -43.45
C PHE A 1053 43.70 25.76 -41.98
N SER A 1054 43.33 26.70 -41.10
CA SER A 1054 43.51 26.56 -39.64
C SER A 1054 42.27 26.97 -38.87
N VAL A 1055 42.00 26.32 -37.74
CA VAL A 1055 40.87 26.64 -36.86
C VAL A 1055 41.38 26.88 -35.44
N SER A 1056 41.04 28.02 -34.86
CA SER A 1056 41.34 28.38 -33.48
C SER A 1056 40.05 28.53 -32.67
N VAL A 1057 40.06 28.05 -31.43
CA VAL A 1057 38.88 28.01 -30.56
C VAL A 1057 39.17 28.76 -29.26
N SER A 1058 38.38 29.79 -28.99
CA SER A 1058 38.43 30.61 -27.77
C SER A 1058 37.27 30.26 -26.84
N LYS A 1059 37.59 29.54 -25.75
CA LYS A 1059 36.59 29.14 -24.73
C LYS A 1059 36.05 30.31 -23.91
N SER A 1060 36.87 31.34 -23.64
CA SER A 1060 36.46 32.50 -22.83
C SER A 1060 35.55 33.46 -23.59
N ALA A 1061 35.69 33.53 -24.91
CA ALA A 1061 34.87 34.38 -25.78
C ALA A 1061 33.68 33.62 -26.43
N ASN A 1062 33.55 32.31 -26.20
CA ASN A 1062 32.63 31.43 -26.93
C ASN A 1062 32.74 31.60 -28.45
N GLU A 1063 33.98 31.71 -28.95
CA GLU A 1063 34.29 32.11 -30.33
C GLU A 1063 35.18 31.06 -31.02
N VAL A 1064 34.91 30.82 -32.31
CA VAL A 1064 35.72 29.99 -33.20
C VAL A 1064 36.15 30.83 -34.38
N VAL A 1065 37.45 30.83 -34.68
CA VAL A 1065 38.01 31.53 -35.84
C VAL A 1065 38.61 30.50 -36.80
N ALA A 1066 37.97 30.34 -37.95
CA ALA A 1066 38.46 29.52 -39.06
C ALA A 1066 39.15 30.41 -40.09
N THR A 1067 40.42 30.14 -40.37
CA THR A 1067 41.30 30.94 -41.22
C THR A 1067 41.69 30.16 -42.46
N TYR A 1068 41.31 30.66 -43.63
CA TYR A 1068 41.70 30.13 -44.94
C TYR A 1068 42.81 30.99 -45.55
N THR A 1069 43.93 30.41 -45.98
CA THR A 1069 45.09 31.12 -46.54
C THR A 1069 45.50 30.58 -47.90
N LYS A 1070 45.65 31.48 -48.89
CA LYS A 1070 46.13 31.16 -50.25
C LYS A 1070 46.91 32.36 -50.82
N ASP A 1071 48.11 32.11 -51.34
CA ASP A 1071 48.99 33.12 -51.98
C ASP A 1071 49.21 34.39 -51.14
N GLU A 1072 49.64 34.25 -49.88
CA GLU A 1072 49.89 35.33 -48.89
C GLU A 1072 48.66 36.18 -48.48
N THR A 1073 47.48 35.86 -49.02
CA THR A 1073 46.20 36.48 -48.65
C THR A 1073 45.35 35.49 -47.83
N GLY A 1074 44.55 35.98 -46.87
CA GLY A 1074 43.74 35.11 -46.02
C GLY A 1074 42.32 35.63 -45.76
N MET A 1075 41.41 34.72 -45.44
CA MET A 1075 40.03 35.00 -45.02
C MET A 1075 39.75 34.39 -43.65
N ASP A 1076 39.20 35.20 -42.76
CA ASP A 1076 38.90 34.78 -41.39
C ASP A 1076 37.38 34.75 -41.21
N LEU A 1077 36.86 33.57 -40.88
CA LEU A 1077 35.48 33.33 -40.50
C LEU A 1077 35.40 33.24 -38.98
N VAL A 1078 34.67 34.17 -38.37
CA VAL A 1078 34.48 34.25 -36.93
C VAL A 1078 33.07 33.80 -36.58
N ILE A 1079 32.94 32.75 -35.77
CA ILE A 1079 31.68 32.16 -35.33
C ILE A 1079 31.57 32.37 -33.81
N ARG A 1080 30.57 33.13 -33.34
CA ARG A 1080 30.34 33.44 -31.92
C ARG A 1080 29.06 32.78 -31.42
N LEU A 1081 29.18 31.91 -30.41
CA LEU A 1081 28.02 31.30 -29.77
C LEU A 1081 27.45 32.26 -28.71
N PRO A 1082 26.14 32.59 -28.77
CA PRO A 1082 25.52 33.48 -27.80
C PRO A 1082 25.45 32.84 -26.40
N ALA A 1083 25.38 33.67 -25.36
CA ALA A 1083 25.29 33.17 -23.99
C ALA A 1083 24.01 32.35 -23.70
N SER A 1084 22.94 32.56 -24.48
CA SER A 1084 21.70 31.77 -24.45
C SER A 1084 21.60 30.75 -25.59
N TYR A 1085 22.74 30.25 -26.10
CA TYR A 1085 22.76 29.18 -27.11
C TYR A 1085 22.00 27.93 -26.62
N PRO A 1086 21.13 27.30 -27.44
CA PRO A 1086 20.81 27.57 -28.84
C PRO A 1086 19.56 28.44 -29.09
N LEU A 1087 18.97 29.07 -28.06
CA LEU A 1087 17.76 29.92 -28.21
C LEU A 1087 17.99 31.09 -29.16
N ARG A 1088 19.15 31.74 -29.04
CA ARG A 1088 19.61 32.76 -30.00
C ARG A 1088 20.49 32.11 -31.05
N SER A 1089 20.41 32.59 -32.28
CA SER A 1089 21.24 32.11 -33.38
C SER A 1089 22.71 32.47 -33.16
N VAL A 1090 23.59 31.60 -33.64
CA VAL A 1090 25.04 31.84 -33.70
C VAL A 1090 25.31 33.04 -34.61
N ASP A 1091 26.20 33.92 -34.16
CA ASP A 1091 26.66 35.08 -34.95
C ASP A 1091 27.86 34.65 -35.81
N VAL A 1092 27.85 35.06 -37.07
CA VAL A 1092 28.88 34.70 -38.05
C VAL A 1092 29.36 35.98 -38.70
N ASP A 1093 30.67 36.22 -38.64
CA ASP A 1093 31.31 37.42 -39.17
C ASP A 1093 32.54 37.05 -40.01
N CYS A 1094 32.94 37.95 -40.91
CA CYS A 1094 34.15 37.82 -41.70
C CYS A 1094 35.02 39.07 -41.59
N THR A 1095 36.04 38.98 -40.75
CA THR A 1095 36.88 40.11 -40.32
C THR A 1095 38.01 40.40 -41.31
N ARG A 1096 38.63 39.36 -41.89
CA ARG A 1096 39.66 39.47 -42.92
C ARG A 1096 39.10 38.98 -44.25
N SER A 1097 39.18 39.81 -45.29
CA SER A 1097 38.74 39.44 -46.65
C SER A 1097 39.93 39.39 -47.60
N LEU A 1098 40.14 38.23 -48.22
CA LEU A 1098 40.83 38.07 -49.52
C LEU A 1098 40.29 39.14 -50.47
N GLY A 1099 41.09 39.71 -51.39
CA GLY A 1099 40.73 40.83 -52.30
C GLY A 1099 39.52 40.60 -53.23
N ILE A 1100 38.37 40.33 -52.64
CA ILE A 1100 37.10 39.86 -53.18
C ILE A 1100 36.13 41.03 -53.06
N SER A 1101 35.25 41.17 -54.04
CA SER A 1101 34.25 42.25 -54.02
C SER A 1101 33.32 42.12 -52.81
N GLU A 1102 32.93 43.27 -52.23
CA GLU A 1102 31.97 43.34 -51.12
C GLU A 1102 30.66 42.58 -51.39
N VAL A 1103 30.22 42.57 -52.66
CA VAL A 1103 29.03 41.83 -53.09
C VAL A 1103 29.20 40.32 -52.93
N LYS A 1104 30.38 39.79 -53.29
CA LYS A 1104 30.66 38.36 -53.18
C LYS A 1104 30.89 37.95 -51.73
N LYS A 1105 31.60 38.78 -50.94
CA LYS A 1105 31.72 38.62 -49.48
C LYS A 1105 30.35 38.54 -48.81
N ARG A 1106 29.42 39.45 -49.14
CA ARG A 1106 28.06 39.46 -48.59
C ARG A 1106 27.25 38.23 -48.98
N LYS A 1107 27.34 37.75 -50.23
CA LYS A 1107 26.68 36.50 -50.67
C LYS A 1107 27.17 35.29 -49.88
N TRP A 1108 28.48 35.17 -49.69
CA TRP A 1108 29.06 34.06 -48.94
C TRP A 1108 28.73 34.11 -47.45
N LEU A 1109 28.75 35.31 -46.85
CA LEU A 1109 28.31 35.50 -45.47
C LEU A 1109 26.84 35.12 -45.29
N MET A 1110 25.96 35.52 -46.21
CA MET A 1110 24.55 35.14 -46.19
C MET A 1110 24.35 33.63 -46.36
N SER A 1111 25.13 32.99 -47.22
CA SER A 1111 25.12 31.53 -47.40
C SER A 1111 25.55 30.83 -46.09
N MET A 1112 26.62 31.29 -45.45
CA MET A 1112 27.14 30.73 -44.20
C MET A 1112 26.20 31.00 -43.01
N MET A 1113 25.65 32.20 -42.88
CA MET A 1113 24.63 32.52 -41.87
C MET A 1113 23.39 31.65 -42.04
N SER A 1114 22.92 31.46 -43.28
CA SER A 1114 21.81 30.57 -43.58
C SER A 1114 22.16 29.11 -43.23
N PHE A 1115 23.39 28.69 -43.53
CA PHE A 1115 23.90 27.36 -43.23
C PHE A 1115 23.90 27.08 -41.72
N VAL A 1116 24.57 27.93 -40.94
CA VAL A 1116 24.73 27.76 -39.48
C VAL A 1116 23.38 27.90 -38.76
N ARG A 1117 22.46 28.72 -39.26
CA ARG A 1117 21.11 28.85 -38.67
C ARG A 1117 20.23 27.62 -38.90
N ASN A 1118 20.39 26.97 -40.05
CA ASN A 1118 19.58 25.82 -40.46
C ASN A 1118 20.19 24.48 -40.01
N GLN A 1119 21.48 24.41 -39.73
CA GLN A 1119 22.09 23.23 -39.16
C GLN A 1119 21.77 23.12 -37.67
N ASN A 1120 21.25 21.95 -37.28
CA ASN A 1120 20.86 21.60 -35.92
C ASN A 1120 22.06 21.32 -35.00
N GLY A 1121 23.02 22.26 -34.94
CA GLY A 1121 24.13 22.23 -34.00
C GLY A 1121 25.47 21.73 -34.53
N ALA A 1122 25.58 21.09 -35.70
CA ALA A 1122 26.86 20.55 -36.20
C ALA A 1122 27.83 21.62 -36.75
N LEU A 1123 28.33 22.53 -35.90
CA LEU A 1123 29.22 23.62 -36.30
C LEU A 1123 30.54 23.13 -36.92
N ALA A 1124 31.03 21.96 -36.51
CA ALA A 1124 32.22 21.35 -37.10
C ALA A 1124 32.01 20.98 -38.58
N GLU A 1125 30.87 20.37 -38.91
CA GLU A 1125 30.49 20.04 -40.29
C GLU A 1125 30.27 21.31 -41.11
N ALA A 1126 29.72 22.36 -40.48
CA ALA A 1126 29.57 23.67 -41.10
C ALA A 1126 30.89 24.27 -41.57
N ILE A 1127 31.90 24.24 -40.71
CA ILE A 1127 33.23 24.74 -41.01
C ILE A 1127 33.88 23.90 -42.13
N GLN A 1128 33.64 22.59 -42.15
CA GLN A 1128 34.15 21.70 -43.20
C GLN A 1128 33.52 21.96 -44.57
N ILE A 1129 32.20 22.10 -44.62
CA ILE A 1129 31.48 22.43 -45.87
C ILE A 1129 31.87 23.83 -46.35
N TRP A 1130 32.05 24.78 -45.43
CA TRP A 1130 32.56 26.10 -45.76
C TRP A 1130 33.94 26.02 -46.43
N LYS A 1131 34.89 25.29 -45.86
CA LYS A 1131 36.21 25.05 -46.50
C LYS A 1131 36.04 24.44 -47.89
N SER A 1132 35.24 23.38 -48.03
CA SER A 1132 35.07 22.67 -49.30
C SER A 1132 34.41 23.54 -50.39
N ASN A 1133 33.48 24.41 -49.99
CA ASN A 1133 32.90 25.42 -50.88
C ASN A 1133 33.96 26.39 -51.41
N PHE A 1134 34.86 26.84 -50.55
CA PHE A 1134 35.98 27.72 -50.94
C PHE A 1134 36.92 27.01 -51.90
N ASP A 1135 37.31 25.76 -51.59
CA ASP A 1135 38.19 24.97 -52.46
C ASP A 1135 37.58 24.81 -53.88
N LYS A 1136 36.28 24.45 -53.96
CA LYS A 1136 35.57 24.28 -55.24
C LYS A 1136 35.38 25.57 -56.03
N GLU A 1137 35.17 26.68 -55.35
CA GLU A 1137 35.10 28.00 -55.97
C GLU A 1137 36.44 28.37 -56.62
N PHE A 1138 37.56 28.10 -55.93
CA PHE A 1138 38.90 28.34 -56.49
C PHE A 1138 39.27 27.37 -57.61
N GLU A 1139 38.63 26.19 -57.69
CA GLU A 1139 38.68 25.29 -58.85
C GLU A 1139 37.83 25.81 -60.05
N GLY A 1140 37.08 26.90 -59.89
CA GLY A 1140 36.29 27.54 -60.95
C GLY A 1140 34.86 26.99 -61.10
N VAL A 1141 34.33 26.31 -60.08
CA VAL A 1141 32.94 25.83 -60.09
C VAL A 1141 31.99 26.97 -59.70
N GLU A 1142 31.06 27.33 -60.60
CA GLU A 1142 30.07 28.37 -60.34
C GLU A 1142 29.11 28.02 -59.19
N GLU A 1143 28.77 29.01 -58.36
CA GLU A 1143 27.80 28.86 -57.28
C GLU A 1143 26.36 28.76 -57.77
N CYS A 1144 25.49 28.11 -56.98
CA CYS A 1144 24.04 28.13 -57.24
C CYS A 1144 23.47 29.53 -56.94
N PRO A 1145 22.79 30.19 -57.89
CA PRO A 1145 22.25 31.54 -57.68
C PRO A 1145 21.10 31.64 -56.65
N ILE A 1146 20.51 30.51 -56.25
CA ILE A 1146 19.41 30.48 -55.26
C ILE A 1146 19.97 30.49 -53.82
N CYS A 1147 20.95 29.63 -53.53
CA CYS A 1147 21.50 29.47 -52.17
C CYS A 1147 22.90 30.09 -51.98
N TYR A 1148 23.47 30.65 -53.05
CA TYR A 1148 24.81 31.27 -53.08
C TYR A 1148 25.95 30.34 -52.63
N SER A 1149 25.76 29.02 -52.77
CA SER A 1149 26.73 27.98 -52.39
C SER A 1149 27.05 27.07 -53.57
N VAL A 1150 28.28 26.54 -53.62
CA VAL A 1150 28.70 25.54 -54.62
C VAL A 1150 28.22 24.15 -54.21
N ILE A 1151 28.34 23.80 -52.94
CA ILE A 1151 27.87 22.55 -52.35
C ILE A 1151 26.56 22.86 -51.62
N HIS A 1152 25.50 22.16 -51.99
CA HIS A 1152 24.19 22.33 -51.36
C HIS A 1152 24.26 21.90 -49.88
N THR A 1153 23.59 22.67 -49.03
CA THR A 1153 23.78 22.64 -47.58
C THR A 1153 23.21 21.40 -46.88
N SER A 1154 22.29 20.68 -47.53
CA SER A 1154 21.63 19.50 -46.95
C SER A 1154 21.95 18.17 -47.65
N ASN A 1155 22.28 18.20 -48.94
CA ASN A 1155 22.48 16.97 -49.72
C ASN A 1155 23.85 16.91 -50.41
N HIS A 1156 24.74 17.87 -50.07
CA HIS A 1156 26.11 17.98 -50.56
C HIS A 1156 26.25 17.95 -52.10
N SER A 1157 25.17 18.24 -52.83
CA SER A 1157 25.17 18.21 -54.30
C SER A 1157 25.79 19.47 -54.92
N LEU A 1158 26.36 19.33 -56.11
CA LEU A 1158 26.83 20.45 -56.93
C LEU A 1158 25.70 20.98 -57.83
N PRO A 1159 25.70 22.27 -58.23
CA PRO A 1159 24.72 22.81 -59.14
C PRO A 1159 24.94 22.22 -60.53
N ARG A 1160 24.06 21.30 -60.93
CA ARG A 1160 24.15 20.59 -62.22
C ARG A 1160 23.08 21.02 -63.22
N LEU A 1161 21.95 21.56 -62.75
CA LEU A 1161 20.81 21.90 -63.61
C LEU A 1161 21.00 23.29 -64.22
N ALA A 1162 21.40 23.36 -65.50
CA ALA A 1162 21.60 24.61 -66.22
C ALA A 1162 20.29 25.11 -66.87
N CYS A 1163 19.96 26.38 -66.68
CA CYS A 1163 18.88 27.01 -67.44
C CYS A 1163 19.23 27.05 -68.93
N LYS A 1164 18.29 26.69 -69.81
CA LYS A 1164 18.54 26.70 -71.27
C LYS A 1164 18.85 28.09 -71.82
N THR A 1165 18.25 29.13 -71.23
CA THR A 1165 18.36 30.53 -71.65
C THR A 1165 19.61 31.21 -71.08
N CYS A 1166 19.71 31.32 -69.74
CA CYS A 1166 20.81 32.06 -69.10
C CYS A 1166 22.04 31.20 -68.73
N LYS A 1167 22.00 29.88 -68.97
CA LYS A 1167 23.08 28.90 -68.72
C LYS A 1167 23.57 28.75 -67.27
N HIS A 1168 23.13 29.59 -66.34
CA HIS A 1168 23.41 29.42 -64.91
C HIS A 1168 22.90 28.08 -64.39
N LYS A 1169 23.71 27.48 -63.50
CA LYS A 1169 23.45 26.16 -62.91
C LYS A 1169 22.81 26.29 -61.53
N PHE A 1170 21.89 25.39 -61.22
CA PHE A 1170 21.18 25.34 -59.95
C PHE A 1170 21.29 23.96 -59.31
N HIS A 1171 21.22 23.90 -57.97
CA HIS A 1171 20.96 22.63 -57.26
C HIS A 1171 19.53 22.18 -57.54
N SER A 1172 19.34 20.87 -57.72
CA SER A 1172 18.00 20.29 -57.93
C SER A 1172 17.04 20.63 -56.80
N ALA A 1173 17.48 20.47 -55.54
CA ALA A 1173 16.68 20.78 -54.36
C ALA A 1173 16.26 22.27 -54.28
N CYS A 1174 17.19 23.19 -54.56
CA CYS A 1174 16.91 24.63 -54.59
C CYS A 1174 15.88 24.99 -55.66
N LEU A 1175 16.05 24.43 -56.86
CA LEU A 1175 15.18 24.70 -58.00
C LEU A 1175 13.77 24.12 -57.79
N TYR A 1176 13.69 22.90 -57.26
CA TYR A 1176 12.41 22.25 -56.93
C TYR A 1176 11.64 23.05 -55.87
N LYS A 1177 12.32 23.45 -54.78
CA LYS A 1177 11.73 24.31 -53.74
C LYS A 1177 11.28 25.66 -54.30
N TRP A 1178 12.02 26.22 -55.25
CA TRP A 1178 11.61 27.45 -55.93
C TRP A 1178 10.33 27.25 -56.75
N PHE A 1179 10.22 26.17 -57.52
CA PHE A 1179 9.01 25.88 -58.30
C PHE A 1179 7.80 25.61 -57.44
N SER A 1180 7.96 24.86 -56.34
CA SER A 1180 6.86 24.56 -55.42
C SER A 1180 6.35 25.81 -54.71
N THR A 1181 7.25 26.73 -54.31
CA THR A 1181 6.87 27.98 -53.61
C THR A 1181 6.39 29.09 -54.55
N SER A 1182 6.89 29.16 -55.78
CA SER A 1182 6.48 30.19 -56.76
C SER A 1182 5.31 29.78 -57.64
N HIS A 1183 4.90 28.51 -57.58
CA HIS A 1183 3.88 27.89 -58.45
C HIS A 1183 4.14 28.05 -59.96
N LYS A 1184 5.40 28.30 -60.37
CA LYS A 1184 5.81 28.48 -61.76
C LYS A 1184 7.13 27.78 -62.02
N SER A 1185 7.23 27.04 -63.14
CA SER A 1185 8.45 26.37 -63.61
C SER A 1185 9.38 27.32 -64.39
N THR A 1186 9.56 28.54 -63.89
CA THR A 1186 10.39 29.57 -64.55
C THR A 1186 11.71 29.79 -63.81
N CYS A 1187 12.79 30.01 -64.57
CA CYS A 1187 14.11 30.29 -64.03
C CYS A 1187 14.10 31.49 -63.08
N PRO A 1188 14.65 31.38 -61.86
CA PRO A 1188 14.70 32.49 -60.90
C PRO A 1188 15.40 33.76 -61.40
N LEU A 1189 16.35 33.61 -62.34
CA LEU A 1189 17.17 34.72 -62.83
C LEU A 1189 16.57 35.40 -64.06
N CYS A 1190 16.21 34.62 -65.10
CA CYS A 1190 15.78 35.17 -66.38
C CYS A 1190 14.28 35.02 -66.64
N GLN A 1191 13.53 34.41 -65.71
CA GLN A 1191 12.08 34.18 -65.80
C GLN A 1191 11.62 33.37 -67.03
N SER A 1192 12.54 32.80 -67.82
CA SER A 1192 12.18 31.89 -68.90
C SER A 1192 11.71 30.54 -68.34
N PRO A 1193 10.81 29.81 -69.03
CA PRO A 1193 10.55 28.39 -68.72
C PRO A 1193 11.87 27.61 -68.64
N PHE A 1194 12.00 26.74 -67.64
CA PHE A 1194 13.27 26.08 -67.31
C PHE A 1194 13.64 24.94 -68.26
#